data_AF-A0A8C5ELT7-F1
#
_entry.id   AF-A0A8C5ELT7-F1
#
_cell.length_a   1.000
_cell.length_b   1.000
_cell.length_c   1.000
_cell.angle_alpha   90.00
_cell.angle_beta   90.00
_cell.angle_gamma   90.00
#
_symmetry.space_group_name_H-M   'P 1'
#
loop_
_entity.id
_entity.type
_entity.pdbx_description
1 polymer ?
#
loop_
_entity_poly.entity_id
_entity_poly.type
_entity_poly.pdbx_seq_one_letter_code
_entity_poly.pdbx_strand_id
1 'polypeptide(L)'
;MCICYYSRCIYNIVLPLCSDRKFGVKARLSGALNVTMTFIKQNLQNPKVLLPCLQVLRVYCTNLDGGFVLVLLSLYVDWHRNDTRHRHMLIRKGLLVCLRNVINIKLGRKAFLDADGMKILYNTSTDLGRVSLEEGGASIRHILGEICARRGGGGASTWGSDCGSEGAEDEPGEGAVLEVPDTALLLPLHDPDLYVEMVKGTKSVPQYAEVAYPDYFGHVAPTFREPLLERVYGVQRSKIFQDIERLIHPNDIVDKVVYDLDVPTCPVIENNGESLRFNSQFESGNLRKAVQVRKHEYDLILNSDINTNHYHQWFYFEVSNMRVGTLYRFNIINCEKSNSQSNYGMQVLMYSVQEAIRGRPCWVRTGSDICYYKNHFARSSLSTGGVKGKSYFTLTFSASFSHKDDVCYFAYHYPYTYSTLKMHLRKLEALRTPQIYLRQDVLCETLGGNVCPLITITAMPGSSSTDNIYQLRNRPLIFLSARVHPGETNASWVMKGTMEFLMGSSLLAVSLREAFIFKIVPMLNPDGVINGNHRCSLSGEDLNRQWQSPHPELHPTIYHTKNLLQYLAHIQRAPLVFCDYHGHSRKKNVFMYGCSLKETVWQSNISASSTELQEDLGYRTLPKILSQIAPAFSLSSCSFVVERSKESTARVVVWREMGVQRSYTMESTLCGCDQGKYKVTSYWLSTCSSFRNRHLGSPGQVFTNDSSAWCAPRLQRALIALFLGHLRRFSGASDRWDALPPCLPVFTSDNNHLTSQHSWRPRDRTACL
;
A
#
# COMPACT_ATOMS: atom_id res chain seq x y z
N MET A 1 -4.64 -56.27 -28.71
CA MET A 1 -6.08 -56.05 -28.42
C MET A 1 -6.35 -55.57 -26.98
N CYS A 2 -5.80 -56.20 -25.92
CA CYS A 2 -6.08 -55.80 -24.52
C CYS A 2 -5.77 -54.32 -24.20
N ILE A 3 -4.70 -53.75 -24.77
CA ILE A 3 -4.31 -52.35 -24.55
C ILE A 3 -5.35 -51.36 -25.10
N CYS A 4 -5.87 -51.60 -26.31
CA CYS A 4 -6.92 -50.75 -26.90
C CYS A 4 -8.23 -50.86 -26.13
N TYR A 5 -8.53 -52.05 -25.59
CA TYR A 5 -9.72 -52.32 -24.78
C TYR A 5 -9.64 -51.59 -23.42
N TYR A 6 -8.49 -51.64 -22.75
CA TYR A 6 -8.26 -50.95 -21.48
C TYR A 6 -8.32 -49.42 -21.63
N SER A 7 -7.69 -48.89 -22.68
CA SER A 7 -7.76 -47.46 -23.01
C SER A 7 -9.20 -47.01 -23.31
N ARG A 8 -9.98 -47.79 -24.06
CA ARG A 8 -11.42 -47.55 -24.29
C ARG A 8 -12.25 -47.59 -23.00
N CYS A 9 -12.01 -48.57 -22.12
CA CYS A 9 -12.68 -48.64 -20.82
C CYS A 9 -12.37 -47.41 -19.94
N ILE A 10 -11.13 -46.93 -19.95
CA ILE A 10 -10.76 -45.71 -19.22
C ILE A 10 -11.55 -44.50 -19.73
N TYR A 11 -11.57 -44.28 -21.04
CA TYR A 11 -12.23 -43.12 -21.63
C TYR A 11 -13.77 -43.17 -21.54
N ASN A 12 -14.36 -44.35 -21.75
CA ASN A 12 -15.81 -44.48 -21.88
C ASN A 12 -16.52 -44.84 -20.57
N ILE A 13 -15.81 -45.37 -19.57
CA ILE A 13 -16.41 -45.86 -18.31
C ILE A 13 -15.81 -45.16 -17.10
N VAL A 14 -14.48 -45.13 -16.98
CA VAL A 14 -13.81 -44.62 -15.76
C VAL A 14 -13.88 -43.09 -15.67
N LEU A 15 -13.55 -42.37 -16.74
CA LEU A 15 -13.54 -40.90 -16.74
C LEU A 15 -14.94 -40.27 -16.48
N PRO A 16 -16.05 -40.78 -17.03
CA PRO A 16 -17.40 -40.30 -16.69
C PRO A 16 -17.78 -40.51 -15.21
N LEU A 17 -17.33 -41.61 -14.60
CA LEU A 17 -17.58 -41.93 -13.18
C LEU A 17 -16.75 -41.06 -12.20
N CYS A 18 -15.77 -40.30 -12.70
CA CYS A 18 -14.94 -39.40 -11.89
C CYS A 18 -15.70 -38.17 -11.35
N SER A 19 -16.98 -38.01 -11.71
CA SER A 19 -17.91 -37.05 -11.10
C SER A 19 -18.34 -37.45 -9.68
N ASP A 20 -18.21 -38.72 -9.30
CA ASP A 20 -18.47 -39.21 -7.94
C ASP A 20 -17.30 -38.82 -6.99
N ARG A 21 -17.61 -37.98 -5.99
CA ARG A 21 -16.64 -37.53 -4.98
C ARG A 21 -16.04 -38.66 -4.14
N LYS A 22 -16.67 -39.84 -4.08
CA LYS A 22 -16.19 -41.03 -3.36
C LYS A 22 -15.48 -42.06 -4.26
N PHE A 23 -15.35 -41.80 -5.56
CA PHE A 23 -14.77 -42.74 -6.52
C PHE A 23 -13.34 -43.17 -6.14
N GLY A 24 -12.49 -42.23 -5.70
CA GLY A 24 -11.13 -42.54 -5.26
C GLY A 24 -11.05 -43.48 -4.05
N VAL A 25 -12.02 -43.41 -3.13
CA VAL A 25 -12.10 -44.31 -1.97
C VAL A 25 -12.50 -45.72 -2.41
N LYS A 26 -13.49 -45.83 -3.30
CA LYS A 26 -13.97 -47.10 -3.85
C LYS A 26 -12.88 -47.81 -4.65
N ALA A 27 -12.12 -47.07 -5.46
CA ALA A 27 -11.00 -47.59 -6.24
C ALA A 27 -9.83 -48.10 -5.37
N ARG A 28 -9.61 -47.49 -4.21
CA ARG A 28 -8.62 -47.97 -3.23
C ARG A 28 -9.08 -49.27 -2.58
N LEU A 29 -10.32 -49.31 -2.10
CA LEU A 29 -10.90 -50.49 -1.43
C LEU A 29 -11.01 -51.70 -2.35
N SER A 30 -11.15 -51.51 -3.67
CA SER A 30 -11.21 -52.59 -4.65
C SER A 30 -9.85 -53.06 -5.16
N GLY A 31 -8.73 -52.50 -4.69
CA GLY A 31 -7.38 -52.85 -5.17
C GLY A 31 -7.06 -52.38 -6.59
N ALA A 32 -7.95 -51.64 -7.25
CA ALA A 32 -7.79 -51.15 -8.62
C ALA A 32 -6.55 -50.23 -8.78
N LEU A 33 -6.15 -49.57 -7.70
CA LEU A 33 -4.94 -48.77 -7.63
C LEU A 33 -3.67 -49.59 -7.91
N ASN A 34 -3.53 -50.76 -7.25
CA ASN A 34 -2.37 -51.64 -7.45
C ASN A 34 -2.33 -52.17 -8.88
N VAL A 35 -3.47 -52.51 -9.46
CA VAL A 35 -3.57 -52.96 -10.86
C VAL A 35 -3.11 -51.85 -11.81
N THR A 36 -3.59 -50.62 -11.61
CA THR A 36 -3.21 -49.46 -12.45
C THR A 36 -1.71 -49.18 -12.36
N MET A 37 -1.11 -49.28 -11.17
CA MET A 37 0.32 -49.07 -10.97
C MET A 37 1.19 -50.20 -11.56
N THR A 38 0.78 -51.46 -11.40
CA THR A 38 1.46 -52.60 -12.04
C THR A 38 1.42 -52.46 -13.56
N PHE A 39 0.29 -52.01 -14.11
CA PHE A 39 0.15 -51.77 -15.54
C PHE A 39 1.07 -50.65 -16.04
N ILE A 40 1.24 -49.57 -15.27
CA ILE A 40 2.22 -48.52 -15.59
C ILE A 40 3.65 -49.06 -15.54
N LYS A 41 4.03 -49.78 -14.47
CA LYS A 41 5.36 -50.36 -14.31
C LYS A 41 5.74 -51.31 -15.45
N GLN A 42 4.77 -52.04 -16.01
CA GLN A 42 5.00 -52.97 -17.12
C GLN A 42 5.03 -52.30 -18.50
N ASN A 43 4.52 -51.06 -18.63
CA ASN A 43 4.33 -50.38 -19.92
C ASN A 43 5.07 -49.04 -20.02
N LEU A 44 6.21 -48.92 -19.34
CA LEU A 44 6.98 -47.67 -19.21
C LEU A 44 7.39 -47.01 -20.54
N GLN A 45 7.45 -47.77 -21.63
CA GLN A 45 7.83 -47.27 -22.95
C GLN A 45 6.64 -47.05 -23.90
N ASN A 46 5.39 -47.19 -23.42
CA ASN A 46 4.20 -47.10 -24.25
C ASN A 46 3.30 -45.89 -23.87
N PRO A 47 3.45 -44.74 -24.56
CA PRO A 47 2.69 -43.52 -24.27
C PRO A 47 1.17 -43.70 -24.37
N LYS A 48 0.70 -44.56 -25.28
CA LYS A 48 -0.73 -44.83 -25.52
C LYS A 48 -1.39 -45.54 -24.34
N VAL A 49 -0.60 -46.24 -23.53
CA VAL A 49 -1.03 -46.87 -22.28
C VAL A 49 -0.87 -45.92 -21.10
N LEU A 50 0.27 -45.23 -21.02
CA LEU A 50 0.63 -44.42 -19.86
C LEU A 50 -0.29 -43.22 -19.66
N LEU A 51 -0.65 -42.51 -20.74
CA LEU A 51 -1.46 -41.29 -20.64
C LEU A 51 -2.86 -41.54 -20.03
N PRO A 52 -3.65 -42.54 -20.49
CA PRO A 52 -4.91 -42.91 -19.84
C PRO A 52 -4.71 -43.35 -18.38
N CYS A 53 -3.67 -44.14 -18.08
CA CYS A 53 -3.42 -44.60 -16.72
C CYS A 53 -3.07 -43.45 -15.76
N LEU A 54 -2.34 -42.43 -16.24
CA LEU A 54 -2.04 -41.21 -15.47
C LEU A 54 -3.28 -40.35 -15.24
N GLN A 55 -4.20 -40.28 -16.21
CA GLN A 55 -5.48 -39.58 -16.03
C GLN A 55 -6.33 -40.25 -14.94
N VAL A 56 -6.33 -41.59 -14.91
CA VAL A 56 -7.01 -42.38 -13.88
C VAL A 56 -6.33 -42.22 -12.52
N LEU A 57 -5.00 -42.30 -12.46
CA LEU A 57 -4.24 -42.06 -11.23
C LEU A 57 -4.46 -40.67 -10.66
N ARG A 58 -4.53 -39.63 -11.51
CA ARG A 58 -4.84 -38.26 -11.08
C ARG A 58 -6.10 -38.19 -10.23
N VAL A 59 -7.10 -39.02 -10.53
CA VAL A 59 -8.38 -39.10 -9.79
C VAL A 59 -8.22 -39.92 -8.50
N TYR A 60 -7.42 -40.99 -8.54
CA TYR A 60 -7.12 -41.82 -7.36
C TYR A 60 -6.20 -41.15 -6.34
N CYS A 61 -5.37 -40.19 -6.77
CA CYS A 61 -4.29 -39.59 -5.98
C CYS A 61 -4.71 -38.91 -4.68
N THR A 62 -6.00 -38.63 -4.47
CA THR A 62 -6.56 -38.05 -3.24
C THR A 62 -6.67 -39.05 -2.07
N ASN A 63 -6.40 -40.34 -2.30
CA ASN A 63 -6.45 -41.40 -1.28
C ASN A 63 -5.21 -42.31 -1.27
N LEU A 64 -4.09 -41.88 -1.88
CA LEU A 64 -2.87 -42.69 -2.00
C LEU A 64 -2.10 -42.83 -0.67
N ASP A 65 -1.66 -44.06 -0.42
CA ASP A 65 -0.76 -44.47 0.67
C ASP A 65 0.68 -43.96 0.40
N GLY A 66 1.49 -43.81 1.44
CA GLY A 66 2.86 -43.27 1.31
C GLY A 66 3.79 -44.05 0.37
N GLY A 67 3.58 -45.37 0.20
CA GLY A 67 4.42 -46.23 -0.63
C GLY A 67 4.41 -45.91 -2.14
N PHE A 68 3.40 -45.19 -2.63
CA PHE A 68 3.28 -44.85 -4.06
C PHE A 68 4.09 -43.62 -4.46
N VAL A 69 4.51 -42.81 -3.49
CA VAL A 69 5.25 -41.56 -3.77
C VAL A 69 6.61 -41.84 -4.38
N LEU A 70 7.34 -42.83 -3.84
CA LEU A 70 8.64 -43.27 -4.37
C LEU A 70 8.53 -43.74 -5.82
N VAL A 71 7.47 -44.49 -6.15
CA VAL A 71 7.25 -44.97 -7.52
C VAL A 71 6.96 -43.81 -8.47
N LEU A 72 6.10 -42.86 -8.08
CA LEU A 72 5.80 -41.69 -8.91
C LEU A 72 7.04 -40.81 -9.12
N LEU A 73 7.89 -40.65 -8.11
CA LEU A 73 9.16 -39.92 -8.20
C LEU A 73 10.15 -40.64 -9.15
N SER A 74 10.34 -41.96 -8.99
CA SER A 74 11.19 -42.77 -9.89
C SER A 74 10.72 -42.67 -11.33
N LEU A 75 9.43 -42.87 -11.58
CA LEU A 75 8.84 -42.77 -12.92
C LEU A 75 9.06 -41.39 -13.54
N TYR A 76 8.92 -40.34 -12.73
CA TYR A 76 9.16 -38.98 -13.18
C TYR A 76 10.63 -38.77 -13.59
N VAL A 77 11.58 -39.23 -12.77
CA VAL A 77 13.02 -39.14 -13.05
C VAL A 77 13.39 -39.94 -14.30
N ASP A 78 12.88 -41.16 -14.45
CA ASP A 78 13.16 -42.02 -15.60
C ASP A 78 12.66 -41.37 -16.90
N TRP A 79 11.42 -40.88 -16.91
CA TRP A 79 10.89 -40.16 -18.07
C TRP A 79 11.61 -38.84 -18.32
N HIS A 80 12.07 -38.17 -17.27
CA HIS A 80 12.84 -36.94 -17.40
C HIS A 80 14.18 -37.18 -18.10
N ARG A 81 14.93 -38.22 -17.70
CA ARG A 81 16.23 -38.57 -18.29
C ARG A 81 16.12 -39.08 -19.72
N ASN A 82 15.03 -39.80 -20.04
CA ASN A 82 14.87 -40.45 -21.34
C ASN A 82 14.11 -39.59 -22.40
N ASP A 83 13.28 -38.61 -22.00
CA ASP A 83 12.55 -37.71 -22.91
C ASP A 83 13.36 -36.46 -23.31
N THR A 84 14.60 -36.68 -23.78
CA THR A 84 15.56 -35.62 -24.15
C THR A 84 15.08 -34.73 -25.31
N ARG A 85 14.19 -35.24 -26.17
CA ARG A 85 13.57 -34.50 -27.30
C ARG A 85 12.19 -33.90 -26.98
N HIS A 86 11.76 -33.97 -25.72
CA HIS A 86 10.48 -33.43 -25.24
C HIS A 86 9.24 -33.92 -26.01
N ARG A 87 9.29 -35.15 -26.54
CA ARG A 87 8.19 -35.75 -27.31
C ARG A 87 7.06 -36.27 -26.41
N HIS A 88 7.35 -36.46 -25.12
CA HIS A 88 6.42 -37.05 -24.15
C HIS A 88 6.16 -36.13 -22.94
N MET A 89 6.17 -34.80 -23.15
CA MET A 89 5.92 -33.80 -22.11
C MET A 89 4.62 -34.03 -21.33
N LEU A 90 3.57 -34.53 -21.97
CA LEU A 90 2.28 -34.81 -21.33
C LEU A 90 2.38 -35.89 -20.24
N ILE A 91 3.28 -36.86 -20.41
CA ILE A 91 3.54 -37.91 -19.40
C ILE A 91 4.23 -37.31 -18.19
N ARG A 92 5.29 -36.53 -18.40
CA ARG A 92 6.01 -35.81 -17.33
C ARG A 92 5.06 -34.87 -16.56
N LYS A 93 4.18 -34.14 -17.27
CA LYS A 93 3.14 -33.29 -16.68
C LYS A 93 2.11 -34.09 -15.89
N GLY A 94 1.66 -35.23 -16.42
CA GLY A 94 0.73 -36.14 -15.75
C GLY A 94 1.29 -36.68 -14.43
N LEU A 95 2.54 -37.12 -14.41
CA LEU A 95 3.25 -37.59 -13.21
C LEU A 95 3.37 -36.47 -12.15
N LEU A 96 3.75 -35.26 -12.56
CA LEU A 96 3.81 -34.11 -11.65
C LEU A 96 2.44 -33.75 -11.08
N VAL A 97 1.37 -33.80 -11.89
CA VAL A 97 0.01 -33.56 -11.40
C VAL A 97 -0.42 -34.63 -10.38
N CYS A 98 -0.04 -35.90 -10.59
CA CYS A 98 -0.26 -36.96 -9.62
C CYS A 98 0.48 -36.68 -8.31
N LEU A 99 1.77 -36.36 -8.36
CA LEU A 99 2.57 -35.97 -7.19
C LEU A 99 1.95 -34.77 -6.45
N ARG A 100 1.50 -33.74 -7.18
CA ARG A 100 0.78 -32.59 -6.61
C ARG A 100 -0.49 -32.98 -5.86
N ASN A 101 -1.27 -33.91 -6.40
CA ASN A 101 -2.48 -34.36 -5.75
C ASN A 101 -2.18 -35.16 -4.47
N VAL A 102 -1.09 -35.94 -4.45
CA VAL A 102 -0.67 -36.72 -3.28
C VAL A 102 -0.18 -35.84 -2.14
N ILE A 103 0.62 -34.80 -2.42
CA ILE A 103 1.18 -33.90 -1.37
C ILE A 103 0.10 -33.04 -0.68
N ASN A 104 -1.11 -32.96 -1.26
CA ASN A 104 -2.25 -32.32 -0.62
C ASN A 104 -2.76 -33.12 0.58
N ILE A 105 -2.45 -34.42 0.65
CA ILE A 105 -2.75 -35.30 1.78
C ILE A 105 -1.60 -35.24 2.80
N LYS A 106 -1.90 -35.26 4.10
CA LYS A 106 -0.89 -35.21 5.18
C LYS A 106 0.11 -36.37 5.09
N LEU A 107 -0.39 -37.61 4.93
CA LEU A 107 0.46 -38.81 4.79
C LEU A 107 1.27 -38.79 3.49
N GLY A 108 0.65 -38.41 2.37
CA GLY A 108 1.34 -38.29 1.08
C GLY A 108 2.46 -37.25 1.11
N ARG A 109 2.27 -36.12 1.81
CA ARG A 109 3.31 -35.12 2.01
C ARG A 109 4.46 -35.64 2.85
N LYS A 110 4.17 -36.35 3.95
CA LYS A 110 5.22 -36.96 4.78
C LYS A 110 6.04 -37.95 3.94
N ALA A 111 5.39 -38.87 3.24
CA ALA A 111 6.07 -39.82 2.38
C ALA A 111 6.88 -39.16 1.25
N PHE A 112 6.41 -38.03 0.71
CA PHE A 112 7.16 -37.25 -0.28
C PHE A 112 8.43 -36.62 0.30
N LEU A 113 8.37 -36.12 1.53
CA LEU A 113 9.53 -35.55 2.23
C LEU A 113 10.53 -36.65 2.62
N ASP A 114 10.03 -37.76 3.18
CA ASP A 114 10.85 -38.92 3.57
C ASP A 114 11.55 -39.56 2.35
N ALA A 115 11.00 -39.39 1.15
CA ALA A 115 11.54 -39.86 -0.12
C ALA A 115 12.50 -38.85 -0.82
N ASP A 116 12.94 -37.81 -0.13
CA ASP A 116 13.75 -36.71 -0.71
C ASP A 116 13.11 -36.06 -1.96
N GLY A 117 11.78 -36.10 -2.05
CA GLY A 117 11.04 -35.66 -3.23
C GLY A 117 11.32 -34.19 -3.60
N MET A 118 11.56 -33.33 -2.60
CA MET A 118 11.95 -31.93 -2.83
C MET A 118 13.28 -31.83 -3.59
N LYS A 119 14.31 -32.57 -3.15
CA LYS A 119 15.64 -32.59 -3.76
C LYS A 119 15.61 -33.21 -5.15
N ILE A 120 14.86 -34.31 -5.33
CA ILE A 120 14.69 -34.96 -6.63
C ILE A 120 14.03 -34.01 -7.65
N LEU A 121 12.93 -33.34 -7.26
CA LEU A 121 12.25 -32.40 -8.14
C LEU A 121 13.08 -31.12 -8.40
N TYR A 122 13.88 -30.68 -7.43
CA TYR A 122 14.81 -29.57 -7.60
C TYR A 122 15.88 -29.90 -8.65
N ASN A 123 16.62 -30.99 -8.47
CA ASN A 123 17.71 -31.39 -9.36
C ASN A 123 17.23 -31.61 -10.81
N THR A 124 16.12 -32.33 -10.97
CA THR A 124 15.54 -32.53 -12.31
C THR A 124 15.13 -31.20 -12.96
N SER A 125 14.63 -30.24 -12.18
CA SER A 125 14.26 -28.93 -12.74
C SER A 125 15.44 -28.03 -13.10
N THR A 126 16.61 -28.23 -12.49
CA THR A 126 17.87 -27.56 -12.83
C THR A 126 18.57 -28.20 -14.04
N ASP A 127 18.44 -29.52 -14.22
CA ASP A 127 19.04 -30.27 -15.33
C ASP A 127 18.48 -29.91 -16.72
N LEU A 128 17.28 -29.33 -16.79
CA LEU A 128 16.61 -28.99 -18.06
C LEU A 128 17.24 -27.84 -18.86
N GLY A 129 18.30 -27.19 -18.36
CA GLY A 129 18.98 -26.11 -19.08
C GLY A 129 18.09 -24.87 -19.32
N ARG A 130 18.73 -23.75 -19.71
CA ARG A 130 18.06 -22.44 -19.94
C ARG A 130 17.19 -22.39 -21.20
N VAL A 131 16.87 -23.52 -21.83
CA VAL A 131 16.19 -23.56 -23.14
C VAL A 131 14.97 -24.49 -23.05
N SER A 132 13.77 -23.91 -23.19
CA SER A 132 12.45 -24.56 -23.32
C SER A 132 11.73 -25.05 -22.05
N LEU A 133 11.20 -24.14 -21.20
CA LEU A 133 10.32 -24.56 -20.11
C LEU A 133 9.23 -23.56 -19.74
N GLU A 134 8.14 -23.55 -20.50
CA GLU A 134 6.91 -22.85 -20.07
C GLU A 134 5.92 -23.78 -19.33
N GLU A 135 5.91 -25.09 -19.56
CA GLU A 135 4.81 -25.93 -19.07
C GLU A 135 5.12 -26.95 -17.96
N GLY A 136 6.29 -27.61 -17.96
CA GLY A 136 6.63 -28.63 -16.94
C GLY A 136 7.05 -28.03 -15.59
N GLY A 137 7.77 -26.90 -15.64
CA GLY A 137 8.23 -26.20 -14.44
C GLY A 137 7.10 -25.61 -13.59
N ALA A 138 5.92 -25.34 -14.17
CA ALA A 138 4.78 -24.77 -13.43
C ALA A 138 4.24 -25.70 -12.35
N SER A 139 4.12 -26.99 -12.65
CA SER A 139 3.68 -27.99 -11.67
C SER A 139 4.72 -28.22 -10.59
N ILE A 140 6.00 -28.28 -10.93
CA ILE A 140 7.10 -28.41 -9.96
C ILE A 140 7.11 -27.21 -9.01
N ARG A 141 7.01 -25.97 -9.53
CA ARG A 141 6.91 -24.74 -8.73
C ARG A 141 5.74 -24.79 -7.74
N HIS A 142 4.58 -25.26 -8.17
CA HIS A 142 3.40 -25.35 -7.32
C HIS A 142 3.60 -26.37 -6.19
N ILE A 143 4.18 -27.54 -6.51
CA ILE A 143 4.46 -28.61 -5.54
C ILE A 143 5.48 -28.13 -4.50
N LEU A 144 6.62 -27.60 -4.95
CA LEU A 144 7.68 -27.13 -4.08
C LEU A 144 7.18 -25.95 -3.22
N GLY A 145 6.41 -25.02 -3.78
CA GLY A 145 5.81 -23.90 -3.02
C GLY A 145 4.75 -24.31 -1.99
N GLU A 146 3.90 -25.30 -2.27
CA GLU A 146 2.83 -25.76 -1.36
C GLU A 146 3.35 -26.53 -0.14
N ILE A 147 4.44 -27.28 -0.29
CA ILE A 147 4.99 -28.11 0.80
C ILE A 147 5.66 -27.24 1.85
N CYS A 148 6.47 -26.29 1.40
CA CYS A 148 7.18 -25.39 2.29
C CYS A 148 6.18 -24.58 3.15
N ALA A 149 5.02 -24.19 2.58
CA ALA A 149 3.95 -23.41 3.22
C ALA A 149 3.33 -24.01 4.50
N ARG A 150 3.63 -25.26 4.86
CA ARG A 150 2.87 -26.01 5.89
C ARG A 150 3.75 -26.69 6.95
N ARG A 151 5.05 -26.36 7.05
CA ARG A 151 6.04 -27.01 7.93
C ARG A 151 6.32 -26.28 9.27
N GLY A 152 5.87 -25.04 9.46
CA GLY A 152 6.20 -24.24 10.65
C GLY A 152 5.40 -24.59 11.91
N GLY A 153 5.96 -25.42 12.79
CA GLY A 153 5.45 -25.70 14.13
C GLY A 153 6.40 -26.62 14.90
N GLY A 154 7.33 -26.03 15.65
CA GLY A 154 8.25 -26.73 16.55
C GLY A 154 9.38 -25.79 17.00
N GLY A 155 9.36 -25.40 18.27
CA GLY A 155 10.36 -24.53 18.90
C GLY A 155 11.62 -25.28 19.32
N ALA A 156 12.68 -24.53 19.61
CA ALA A 156 13.92 -25.05 20.20
C ALA A 156 14.37 -24.13 21.34
N SER A 157 14.75 -24.78 22.45
CA SER A 157 15.15 -24.24 23.74
C SER A 157 16.68 -24.19 23.88
N THR A 158 17.13 -23.05 24.42
CA THR A 158 18.32 -22.76 25.25
C THR A 158 19.23 -23.91 25.68
N TRP A 159 20.56 -23.78 25.48
CA TRP A 159 21.64 -24.14 26.43
C TRP A 159 22.88 -23.29 26.15
N GLY A 160 23.48 -22.70 27.19
CA GLY A 160 24.69 -21.88 27.13
C GLY A 160 25.93 -22.58 27.69
N SER A 161 27.10 -21.98 27.50
CA SER A 161 28.27 -22.10 28.39
C SER A 161 29.35 -21.07 28.08
N ASP A 162 30.11 -20.84 29.14
CA ASP A 162 30.95 -19.72 29.55
C ASP A 162 32.40 -19.74 29.02
N CYS A 163 33.15 -18.70 29.44
CA CYS A 163 34.61 -18.44 29.41
C CYS A 163 35.22 -17.86 28.11
N GLY A 164 36.11 -16.86 28.09
CA GLY A 164 36.76 -16.03 29.11
C GLY A 164 38.03 -15.35 28.53
N SER A 165 38.38 -14.16 29.05
CA SER A 165 39.66 -13.40 29.02
C SER A 165 40.16 -12.58 27.80
N GLU A 166 40.33 -11.27 28.07
CA GLU A 166 41.45 -10.31 27.82
C GLU A 166 42.06 -10.19 26.40
N GLY A 167 42.35 -9.03 25.80
CA GLY A 167 42.40 -7.62 26.17
C GLY A 167 43.28 -6.90 25.12
N ALA A 168 43.00 -5.63 24.80
CA ALA A 168 43.93 -4.58 24.33
C ALA A 168 43.15 -3.41 23.70
N GLU A 169 43.30 -2.24 24.29
CA GLU A 169 42.70 -0.96 23.94
C GLU A 169 43.52 -0.28 22.84
N ASP A 170 42.85 0.34 21.86
CA ASP A 170 43.44 1.37 21.01
C ASP A 170 42.43 2.53 20.85
N GLU A 171 42.90 3.71 21.22
CA GLU A 171 42.20 5.00 21.27
C GLU A 171 41.70 5.51 19.89
N PRO A 172 40.54 6.21 19.81
CA PRO A 172 40.02 6.75 18.56
C PRO A 172 40.58 8.15 18.26
N GLY A 173 41.17 8.30 17.06
CA GLY A 173 41.56 9.60 16.51
C GLY A 173 40.38 10.54 16.25
N GLU A 174 40.60 11.82 16.53
CA GLU A 174 39.66 12.94 16.49
C GLU A 174 38.78 13.01 15.22
N GLY A 175 37.47 13.16 15.45
CA GLY A 175 36.46 13.30 14.41
C GLY A 175 36.58 14.63 13.67
N ALA A 176 36.68 14.56 12.34
CA ALA A 176 36.45 15.68 11.45
C ALA A 176 35.00 16.16 11.62
N VAL A 177 34.82 17.41 12.05
CA VAL A 177 33.52 18.09 12.10
C VAL A 177 33.02 18.21 10.67
N LEU A 178 31.95 17.48 10.37
CA LEU A 178 31.31 17.46 9.07
C LEU A 178 30.53 18.78 8.88
N GLU A 179 31.06 19.69 8.06
CA GLU A 179 30.31 20.88 7.66
C GLU A 179 29.12 20.48 6.78
N VAL A 180 27.92 20.79 7.28
CA VAL A 180 26.64 20.46 6.65
C VAL A 180 26.28 21.57 5.65
N PRO A 181 25.86 21.26 4.41
CA PRO A 181 25.48 22.26 3.42
C PRO A 181 24.33 23.17 3.87
N ASP A 182 24.33 24.44 3.43
CA ASP A 182 23.24 25.40 3.67
C ASP A 182 21.93 24.97 2.99
N THR A 183 21.13 24.18 3.71
CA THR A 183 19.86 23.60 3.25
C THR A 183 18.72 24.59 3.14
N ALA A 184 18.82 25.76 3.77
CA ALA A 184 17.77 26.77 3.74
C ALA A 184 17.48 27.26 2.32
N LEU A 185 18.49 27.25 1.44
CA LEU A 185 18.35 27.58 0.02
C LEU A 185 17.64 26.51 -0.82
N LEU A 186 17.73 25.23 -0.42
CA LEU A 186 17.17 24.09 -1.17
C LEU A 186 15.75 23.72 -0.71
N LEU A 187 15.43 23.95 0.56
CA LEU A 187 14.16 23.57 1.19
C LEU A 187 13.59 24.73 2.03
N PRO A 188 13.00 25.76 1.39
CA PRO A 188 12.56 26.97 2.12
C PRO A 188 11.45 26.71 3.15
N LEU A 189 10.74 25.58 3.03
CA LEU A 189 9.67 25.15 3.92
C LEU A 189 10.07 24.00 4.85
N HIS A 190 11.36 23.66 4.92
CA HIS A 190 11.90 22.69 5.87
C HIS A 190 12.83 23.40 6.84
N ASP A 191 12.80 22.98 8.09
CA ASP A 191 13.50 23.65 9.18
C ASP A 191 13.87 22.58 10.24
N PRO A 192 15.14 22.15 10.31
CA PRO A 192 15.55 21.04 11.17
C PRO A 192 15.30 21.30 12.66
N ASP A 193 15.53 22.52 13.14
CA ASP A 193 15.35 22.87 14.55
C ASP A 193 13.87 22.89 14.92
N LEU A 194 13.04 23.50 14.08
CA LEU A 194 11.59 23.47 14.24
C LEU A 194 11.05 22.04 14.13
N TYR A 195 11.61 21.21 13.25
CA TYR A 195 11.22 19.81 13.14
C TYR A 195 11.47 19.06 14.46
N VAL A 196 12.64 19.24 15.08
CA VAL A 196 12.96 18.65 16.40
C VAL A 196 12.02 19.16 17.49
N GLU A 197 11.67 20.45 17.48
CA GLU A 197 10.66 21.00 18.38
C GLU A 197 9.31 20.28 18.21
N MET A 198 8.90 20.04 16.96
CA MET A 198 7.67 19.31 16.68
C MET A 198 7.74 17.87 17.18
N VAL A 199 8.87 17.17 17.02
CA VAL A 199 9.05 15.79 17.51
C VAL A 199 8.85 15.70 19.02
N LYS A 200 9.38 16.64 19.81
CA LYS A 200 9.23 16.66 21.28
C LYS A 200 7.78 16.67 21.75
N GLY A 201 6.88 17.26 20.95
CA GLY A 201 5.44 17.29 21.21
C GLY A 201 4.63 16.18 20.51
N THR A 202 5.27 15.20 19.88
CA THR A 202 4.62 14.07 19.22
C THR A 202 4.57 12.87 20.17
N LYS A 203 3.38 12.33 20.42
CA LYS A 203 3.19 11.14 21.26
C LYS A 203 3.10 9.89 20.40
N SER A 204 3.92 8.90 20.69
CA SER A 204 3.95 7.60 20.03
C SER A 204 3.70 6.47 21.04
N VAL A 205 3.28 5.30 20.57
CA VAL A 205 3.14 4.11 21.41
C VAL A 205 4.53 3.59 21.83
N PRO A 206 5.45 3.28 20.90
CA PRO A 206 6.86 3.13 21.24
C PRO A 206 7.44 4.54 21.41
N GLN A 207 7.97 4.87 22.59
CA GLN A 207 8.57 6.19 22.85
C GLN A 207 9.86 6.33 22.05
N TYR A 208 9.78 6.84 20.82
CA TYR A 208 10.93 6.97 19.94
C TYR A 208 11.92 8.00 20.51
N ALA A 209 13.18 7.60 20.62
CA ALA A 209 14.26 8.47 21.09
C ALA A 209 15.09 9.07 19.93
N GLU A 210 14.96 8.50 18.74
CA GLU A 210 15.78 8.86 17.58
C GLU A 210 14.96 9.57 16.50
N VAL A 211 15.67 10.38 15.72
CA VAL A 211 15.12 11.06 14.55
C VAL A 211 15.84 10.56 13.32
N ALA A 212 15.09 10.07 12.33
CA ALA A 212 15.67 9.66 11.06
C ALA A 212 16.25 10.86 10.32
N TYR A 213 17.48 10.72 9.83
CA TYR A 213 18.18 11.79 9.11
C TYR A 213 17.37 12.41 7.96
N PRO A 214 16.66 11.64 7.10
CA PRO A 214 15.90 12.21 5.97
C PRO A 214 14.73 13.10 6.39
N ASP A 215 14.24 12.92 7.63
CA ASP A 215 13.14 13.71 8.20
C ASP A 215 13.68 14.93 8.95
N TYR A 216 14.80 14.79 9.68
CA TYR A 216 15.50 15.91 10.31
C TYR A 216 16.02 16.91 9.28
N PHE A 217 16.82 16.43 8.31
CA PHE A 217 17.48 17.26 7.32
C PHE A 217 16.57 17.66 6.16
N GLY A 218 15.52 16.87 5.93
CA GLY A 218 14.64 17.01 4.78
C GLY A 218 15.27 16.47 3.50
N HIS A 219 14.51 16.59 2.41
CA HIS A 219 14.90 16.02 1.13
C HIS A 219 14.22 16.71 -0.05
N VAL A 220 14.92 16.74 -1.18
CA VAL A 220 14.45 17.28 -2.46
C VAL A 220 14.17 16.15 -3.45
N ALA A 221 13.39 16.46 -4.48
CA ALA A 221 13.24 15.54 -5.60
C ALA A 221 14.54 15.46 -6.43
N PRO A 222 14.89 14.28 -6.97
CA PRO A 222 15.94 14.15 -7.96
C PRO A 222 15.74 15.08 -9.15
N THR A 223 16.84 15.59 -9.70
CA THR A 223 16.84 16.46 -10.88
C THR A 223 16.64 15.70 -12.20
N PHE A 224 16.68 14.37 -12.16
CA PHE A 224 16.55 13.49 -13.31
C PHE A 224 15.23 12.69 -13.27
N ARG A 225 14.84 12.16 -14.43
CA ARG A 225 13.66 11.28 -14.53
C ARG A 225 14.03 9.86 -14.11
N GLU A 226 13.24 9.30 -13.22
CA GLU A 226 13.36 7.90 -12.82
C GLU A 226 12.39 7.04 -13.62
N PRO A 227 12.86 6.18 -14.56
CA PRO A 227 11.97 5.30 -15.30
C PRO A 227 11.34 4.24 -14.37
N LEU A 228 10.22 3.66 -14.80
CA LEU A 228 9.73 2.42 -14.19
C LEU A 228 10.69 1.28 -14.52
N LEU A 229 10.99 0.44 -13.53
CA LEU A 229 11.88 -0.70 -13.73
C LEU A 229 11.26 -1.67 -14.75
N GLU A 230 12.03 -2.04 -15.77
CA GLU A 230 11.63 -3.07 -16.71
C GLU A 230 11.70 -4.45 -16.04
N ARG A 231 10.66 -5.26 -16.25
CA ARG A 231 10.58 -6.57 -15.62
C ARG A 231 11.42 -7.59 -16.39
N VAL A 232 12.50 -8.05 -15.78
CA VAL A 232 13.29 -9.17 -16.31
C VAL A 232 12.53 -10.49 -16.12
N TYR A 233 12.30 -11.22 -17.22
CA TYR A 233 11.65 -12.53 -17.18
C TYR A 233 12.51 -13.54 -16.41
N GLY A 234 11.86 -14.39 -15.61
CA GLY A 234 12.54 -15.48 -14.89
C GLY A 234 13.13 -15.12 -13.53
N VAL A 235 13.24 -13.84 -13.13
CA VAL A 235 13.73 -13.43 -11.80
C VAL A 235 12.93 -14.09 -10.69
N GLN A 236 11.61 -13.97 -10.72
CA GLN A 236 10.72 -14.59 -9.73
C GLN A 236 10.93 -16.11 -9.63
N ARG A 237 11.14 -16.78 -10.78
CA ARG A 237 11.45 -18.21 -10.82
C ARG A 237 12.78 -18.47 -10.11
N SER A 238 13.83 -17.75 -10.49
CA SER A 238 15.16 -17.88 -9.89
C SER A 238 15.14 -17.70 -8.36
N LYS A 239 14.43 -16.69 -7.85
CA LYS A 239 14.33 -16.44 -6.40
C LYS A 239 13.58 -17.54 -5.66
N ILE A 240 12.49 -18.07 -6.22
CA ILE A 240 11.79 -19.24 -5.66
C ILE A 240 12.72 -20.46 -5.60
N PHE A 241 13.54 -20.69 -6.64
CA PHE A 241 14.52 -21.78 -6.65
C PHE A 241 15.57 -21.60 -5.55
N GLN A 242 16.09 -20.38 -5.37
CA GLN A 242 17.02 -20.06 -4.28
C GLN A 242 16.38 -20.29 -2.90
N ASP A 243 15.11 -19.94 -2.70
CA ASP A 243 14.42 -20.19 -1.43
C ASP A 243 14.23 -21.70 -1.15
N ILE A 244 13.99 -22.50 -2.20
CA ILE A 244 13.90 -23.95 -2.09
C ILE A 244 15.27 -24.57 -1.76
N GLU A 245 16.33 -24.05 -2.36
CA GLU A 245 17.70 -24.47 -2.09
C GLU A 245 18.05 -24.30 -0.60
N ARG A 246 17.63 -23.19 0.04
CA ARG A 246 17.80 -22.99 1.49
C ARG A 246 17.23 -24.13 2.33
N LEU A 247 16.15 -24.75 1.86
CA LEU A 247 15.48 -25.86 2.56
C LEU A 247 16.13 -27.21 2.31
N ILE A 248 16.85 -27.36 1.19
CA ILE A 248 17.53 -28.61 0.80
C ILE A 248 18.97 -28.63 1.33
N HIS A 249 19.60 -27.45 1.45
CA HIS A 249 20.98 -27.27 1.89
C HIS A 249 21.02 -26.39 3.16
N PRO A 250 20.61 -26.93 4.32
CA PRO A 250 20.55 -26.14 5.56
C PRO A 250 21.92 -25.67 6.05
N ASN A 251 23.01 -26.35 5.66
CA ASN A 251 24.37 -25.97 6.03
C ASN A 251 24.83 -24.64 5.39
N ASP A 252 24.14 -24.16 4.35
CA ASP A 252 24.44 -22.89 3.69
C ASP A 252 23.80 -21.69 4.40
N ILE A 253 23.01 -21.94 5.46
CA ILE A 253 22.21 -20.95 6.16
C ILE A 253 22.89 -20.51 7.45
N VAL A 254 22.99 -19.19 7.62
CA VAL A 254 23.60 -18.57 8.81
C VAL A 254 22.57 -18.38 9.93
N ASP A 255 21.34 -17.93 9.59
CA ASP A 255 20.23 -17.65 10.51
C ASP A 255 20.59 -16.79 11.74
N LYS A 256 21.47 -15.80 11.53
CA LYS A 256 21.89 -14.86 12.59
C LYS A 256 20.90 -13.70 12.69
N VAL A 257 20.28 -13.50 13.85
CA VAL A 257 19.46 -12.30 14.11
C VAL A 257 20.38 -11.10 14.31
N VAL A 258 20.26 -10.09 13.44
CA VAL A 258 21.11 -8.88 13.45
C VAL A 258 20.37 -7.63 13.91
N TYR A 259 19.04 -7.71 14.02
CA TYR A 259 18.19 -6.66 14.57
C TYR A 259 16.88 -7.28 15.08
N ASP A 260 16.47 -6.88 16.27
CA ASP A 260 15.21 -7.28 16.88
C ASP A 260 14.68 -6.15 17.76
N LEU A 261 13.57 -5.54 17.36
CA LEU A 261 12.94 -4.43 18.06
C LEU A 261 12.45 -4.82 19.47
N ASP A 262 12.15 -6.12 19.68
CA ASP A 262 11.67 -6.62 20.97
C ASP A 262 12.81 -6.92 21.96
N VAL A 263 14.07 -6.87 21.52
CA VAL A 263 15.26 -7.24 22.30
C VAL A 263 16.27 -6.09 22.25
N PRO A 264 16.27 -5.16 23.21
CA PRO A 264 17.15 -3.98 23.22
C PRO A 264 18.64 -4.31 23.24
N THR A 265 19.01 -5.51 23.72
CA THR A 265 20.38 -6.03 23.72
C THR A 265 20.81 -6.61 22.36
N CYS A 266 19.91 -6.63 21.37
CA CYS A 266 20.20 -6.91 19.97
C CYS A 266 20.49 -5.58 19.27
N PRO A 267 21.61 -5.39 18.57
CA PRO A 267 22.46 -6.43 17.99
C PRO A 267 23.40 -7.08 19.01
N VAL A 268 23.59 -8.39 18.90
CA VAL A 268 24.81 -9.01 19.46
C VAL A 268 25.96 -8.35 18.71
N ILE A 269 26.67 -7.43 19.37
CA ILE A 269 27.85 -6.76 18.83
C ILE A 269 28.96 -7.81 18.73
N GLU A 270 28.94 -8.62 17.68
CA GLU A 270 30.12 -9.36 17.28
C GLU A 270 31.06 -8.37 16.56
N ASN A 271 32.16 -8.01 17.22
CA ASN A 271 33.20 -7.10 16.73
C ASN A 271 33.89 -7.53 15.41
N ASN A 272 33.46 -8.61 14.77
CA ASN A 272 34.06 -9.15 13.54
C ASN A 272 33.52 -8.51 12.22
N GLY A 273 32.66 -7.49 12.28
CA GLY A 273 32.52 -6.47 11.22
C GLY A 273 31.91 -6.88 9.85
N GLU A 274 31.19 -8.00 9.71
CA GLU A 274 30.65 -8.43 8.40
C GLU A 274 29.15 -8.15 8.15
N SER A 275 28.32 -8.07 9.20
CA SER A 275 26.85 -7.98 9.06
C SER A 275 26.37 -6.54 8.91
N LEU A 276 25.30 -6.33 8.14
CA LEU A 276 24.59 -5.05 8.11
C LEU A 276 23.93 -4.77 9.47
N ARG A 277 23.92 -3.50 9.87
CA ARG A 277 23.15 -3.01 11.02
C ARG A 277 21.83 -2.41 10.53
N PHE A 278 20.77 -2.55 11.33
CA PHE A 278 19.45 -2.04 11.02
C PHE A 278 18.89 -1.25 12.20
N ASN A 279 18.00 -0.30 11.90
CA ASN A 279 17.26 0.44 12.91
C ASN A 279 15.91 0.94 12.36
N SER A 280 14.89 1.03 13.20
CA SER A 280 13.60 1.64 12.86
C SER A 280 12.94 2.33 14.06
N GLN A 281 13.72 2.72 15.09
CA GLN A 281 13.22 3.33 16.33
C GLN A 281 13.03 4.85 16.22
N PHE A 282 12.33 5.26 15.17
CA PHE A 282 12.03 6.66 14.86
C PHE A 282 10.60 6.81 14.32
N GLU A 283 10.09 8.04 14.26
CA GLU A 283 8.74 8.32 13.78
C GLU A 283 8.48 7.71 12.38
N SER A 284 7.34 7.05 12.21
CA SER A 284 6.96 6.29 11.00
C SER A 284 7.87 5.09 10.67
N GLY A 285 8.89 4.78 11.46
CA GLY A 285 9.75 3.61 11.31
C GLY A 285 8.95 2.30 11.40
N ASN A 286 9.23 1.35 10.51
CA ASN A 286 8.64 0.02 10.56
C ASN A 286 9.60 -1.03 10.00
N LEU A 287 10.29 -1.70 10.93
CA LEU A 287 10.96 -2.98 10.78
C LEU A 287 10.95 -3.62 12.17
N ARG A 288 10.51 -4.87 12.29
CA ARG A 288 10.52 -5.57 13.59
C ARG A 288 11.82 -6.33 13.79
N LYS A 289 12.26 -7.05 12.77
CA LYS A 289 13.37 -8.00 12.87
C LYS A 289 14.09 -8.16 11.55
N ALA A 290 15.41 -8.31 11.60
CA ALA A 290 16.24 -8.67 10.47
C ALA A 290 17.11 -9.90 10.82
N VAL A 291 17.08 -10.89 9.93
CA VAL A 291 17.83 -12.15 10.07
C VAL A 291 18.77 -12.27 8.87
N GLN A 292 20.07 -12.33 9.13
CA GLN A 292 21.07 -12.66 8.12
C GLN A 292 21.00 -14.16 7.83
N VAL A 293 20.41 -14.50 6.70
CA VAL A 293 20.19 -15.90 6.28
C VAL A 293 21.36 -16.45 5.48
N ARG A 294 22.08 -15.60 4.74
CA ARG A 294 23.36 -15.91 4.08
C ARG A 294 24.28 -14.68 4.16
N LYS A 295 25.54 -14.80 3.72
CA LYS A 295 26.57 -13.75 3.85
C LYS A 295 26.08 -12.33 3.50
N HIS A 296 25.39 -12.14 2.37
CA HIS A 296 24.84 -10.85 1.94
C HIS A 296 23.33 -10.91 1.71
N GLU A 297 22.61 -11.74 2.47
CA GLU A 297 21.18 -11.96 2.28
C GLU A 297 20.44 -11.88 3.62
N TYR A 298 19.36 -11.10 3.64
CA TYR A 298 18.63 -10.76 4.85
C TYR A 298 17.13 -10.99 4.67
N ASP A 299 16.54 -11.76 5.57
CA ASP A 299 15.09 -11.86 5.71
C ASP A 299 14.61 -10.82 6.74
N LEU A 300 13.66 -9.98 6.32
CA LEU A 300 13.12 -8.85 7.04
C LEU A 300 11.66 -9.09 7.40
N ILE A 301 11.30 -8.79 8.65
CA ILE A 301 9.96 -8.97 9.19
C ILE A 301 9.43 -7.61 9.62
N LEU A 302 8.29 -7.20 9.06
CA LEU A 302 7.61 -5.95 9.43
C LEU A 302 6.74 -6.14 10.66
N ASN A 303 6.45 -5.03 11.36
CA ASN A 303 5.36 -4.99 12.33
C ASN A 303 4.01 -5.00 11.59
N SER A 304 3.01 -5.66 12.19
CA SER A 304 1.60 -5.42 11.84
C SER A 304 1.19 -4.04 12.31
N ASP A 305 0.06 -3.54 11.81
CA ASP A 305 -0.53 -2.33 12.39
C ASP A 305 -0.86 -2.57 13.87
N ILE A 306 -0.62 -1.56 14.72
CA ILE A 306 -0.89 -1.64 16.16
C ILE A 306 -2.32 -2.14 16.42
N ASN A 307 -2.45 -3.02 17.42
CA ASN A 307 -3.70 -3.69 17.80
C ASN A 307 -4.32 -4.54 16.68
N THR A 308 -3.51 -4.96 15.70
CA THR A 308 -3.92 -5.91 14.66
C THR A 308 -2.87 -7.01 14.48
N ASN A 309 -3.27 -8.10 13.80
CA ASN A 309 -2.37 -9.14 13.29
C ASN A 309 -2.23 -9.06 11.75
N HIS A 310 -2.45 -7.87 11.19
CA HIS A 310 -2.66 -7.67 9.76
C HIS A 310 -1.90 -6.44 9.23
N TYR A 311 -2.01 -6.23 7.91
CA TYR A 311 -1.60 -5.00 7.22
C TYR A 311 -0.08 -4.77 7.06
N HIS A 312 0.70 -5.84 7.01
CA HIS A 312 2.13 -5.82 6.69
C HIS A 312 2.39 -5.31 5.25
N GLN A 313 2.80 -4.05 5.10
CA GLN A 313 3.08 -3.44 3.80
C GLN A 313 3.99 -2.21 3.88
N TRP A 314 3.76 -1.31 4.83
CA TRP A 314 4.61 -0.14 5.04
C TRP A 314 5.92 -0.58 5.68
N PHE A 315 7.04 -0.07 5.15
CA PHE A 315 8.35 -0.23 5.75
C PHE A 315 9.12 1.07 5.63
N TYR A 316 9.86 1.39 6.67
CA TYR A 316 10.79 2.51 6.72
C TYR A 316 11.85 2.17 7.77
N PHE A 317 13.09 1.95 7.34
CA PHE A 317 14.16 1.52 8.22
C PHE A 317 15.52 2.01 7.72
N GLU A 318 16.45 2.14 8.65
CA GLU A 318 17.85 2.46 8.45
C GLU A 318 18.67 1.18 8.25
N VAL A 319 19.73 1.29 7.45
CA VAL A 319 20.76 0.28 7.21
C VAL A 319 22.13 0.96 7.27
N SER A 320 23.07 0.37 7.98
CA SER A 320 24.47 0.81 8.05
C SER A 320 25.43 -0.38 8.07
N ASN A 321 26.74 -0.11 8.16
CA ASN A 321 27.81 -1.13 8.16
C ASN A 321 27.90 -1.94 6.84
N MET A 322 27.60 -1.31 5.72
CA MET A 322 27.66 -1.91 4.39
C MET A 322 29.07 -1.89 3.80
N ARG A 323 29.33 -2.84 2.90
CA ARG A 323 30.51 -2.87 2.03
C ARG A 323 30.19 -2.24 0.67
N VAL A 324 31.04 -1.31 0.23
CA VAL A 324 30.91 -0.65 -1.06
C VAL A 324 30.97 -1.66 -2.20
N GLY A 325 30.08 -1.50 -3.20
CA GLY A 325 30.02 -2.36 -4.38
C GLY A 325 29.52 -3.79 -4.12
N THR A 326 29.27 -4.17 -2.86
CA THR A 326 28.69 -5.46 -2.52
C THR A 326 27.19 -5.44 -2.75
N LEU A 327 26.68 -6.46 -3.43
CA LEU A 327 25.25 -6.61 -3.67
C LEU A 327 24.61 -7.36 -2.50
N TYR A 328 23.72 -6.67 -1.79
CA TYR A 328 22.94 -7.22 -0.69
C TYR A 328 21.52 -7.53 -1.15
N ARG A 329 20.99 -8.69 -0.74
CA ARG A 329 19.61 -9.11 -1.03
C ARG A 329 18.75 -8.97 0.21
N PHE A 330 17.64 -8.28 0.08
CA PHE A 330 16.66 -8.09 1.15
C PHE A 330 15.36 -8.79 0.77
N ASN A 331 14.80 -9.58 1.69
CA ASN A 331 13.54 -10.29 1.52
C ASN A 331 12.55 -9.86 2.62
N ILE A 332 11.52 -9.08 2.30
CA ILE A 332 10.45 -8.78 3.25
C ILE A 332 9.43 -9.92 3.21
N ILE A 333 9.44 -10.79 4.22
CA ILE A 333 8.85 -12.14 4.13
C ILE A 333 7.41 -12.27 4.65
N ASN A 334 6.85 -11.25 5.31
CA ASN A 334 5.52 -11.31 5.91
C ASN A 334 4.47 -10.45 5.18
N CYS A 335 4.63 -10.18 3.89
CA CYS A 335 3.63 -9.44 3.12
C CYS A 335 2.35 -10.26 2.93
N GLU A 336 1.19 -9.60 2.88
CA GLU A 336 -0.11 -10.31 2.83
C GLU A 336 -0.84 -10.27 1.50
N LYS A 337 -0.59 -9.23 0.69
CA LYS A 337 -1.33 -9.04 -0.56
C LYS A 337 -0.95 -10.13 -1.55
N SER A 338 -1.89 -10.59 -2.37
CA SER A 338 -1.60 -11.63 -3.36
C SER A 338 -0.73 -11.15 -4.53
N ASN A 339 -0.59 -9.83 -4.70
CA ASN A 339 0.20 -9.21 -5.75
C ASN A 339 0.68 -7.81 -5.32
N SER A 340 1.71 -7.30 -5.97
CA SER A 340 2.33 -5.99 -5.69
C SER A 340 2.68 -5.25 -6.98
N GLN A 341 2.71 -3.92 -6.94
CA GLN A 341 3.23 -3.07 -8.02
C GLN A 341 4.72 -3.28 -8.28
N SER A 342 5.46 -3.91 -7.35
CA SER A 342 6.84 -4.33 -7.57
C SER A 342 6.98 -5.32 -8.74
N ASN A 343 5.93 -6.10 -9.05
CA ASN A 343 5.89 -6.94 -10.25
C ASN A 343 5.61 -6.16 -11.55
N TYR A 344 5.39 -4.85 -11.47
CA TYR A 344 4.98 -3.97 -12.58
C TYR A 344 5.82 -2.67 -12.65
N GLY A 345 7.04 -2.73 -12.13
CA GLY A 345 8.06 -1.68 -12.26
C GLY A 345 8.24 -0.77 -11.04
N MET A 346 7.50 -0.99 -9.95
CA MET A 346 7.73 -0.23 -8.71
C MET A 346 9.03 -0.68 -8.03
N GLN A 347 9.91 0.29 -7.78
CA GLN A 347 11.14 0.14 -7.00
C GLN A 347 10.94 0.64 -5.57
N VAL A 348 11.78 0.14 -4.66
CA VAL A 348 11.91 0.68 -3.30
C VAL A 348 12.64 2.02 -3.35
N LEU A 349 12.51 2.83 -2.31
CA LEU A 349 13.28 4.07 -2.18
C LEU A 349 14.48 3.85 -1.28
N MET A 350 15.58 4.52 -1.61
CA MET A 350 16.77 4.63 -0.77
C MET A 350 17.17 6.10 -0.61
N TYR A 351 17.56 6.48 0.59
CA TYR A 351 18.19 7.77 0.90
C TYR A 351 19.57 7.49 1.48
N SER A 352 20.61 8.13 0.96
CA SER A 352 21.99 8.03 1.49
C SER A 352 22.34 9.32 2.23
N VAL A 353 22.80 9.18 3.47
CA VAL A 353 23.23 10.32 4.29
C VAL A 353 24.49 10.95 3.70
N GLN A 354 25.44 10.14 3.21
CA GLN A 354 26.64 10.65 2.52
C GLN A 354 26.30 11.45 1.26
N GLU A 355 25.31 11.02 0.48
CA GLU A 355 24.83 11.80 -0.67
C GLU A 355 24.18 13.12 -0.24
N ALA A 356 23.39 13.10 0.84
CA ALA A 356 22.76 14.29 1.39
C ALA A 356 23.78 15.34 1.84
N ILE A 357 24.79 14.91 2.59
CA ILE A 357 25.93 15.73 3.02
C ILE A 357 26.66 16.34 1.83
N ARG A 358 26.77 15.63 0.72
CA ARG A 358 27.40 16.14 -0.52
C ARG A 358 26.48 17.06 -1.34
N GLY A 359 25.40 17.55 -0.75
CA GLY A 359 24.45 18.46 -1.37
C GLY A 359 23.41 17.77 -2.27
N ARG A 360 23.24 16.45 -2.16
CA ARG A 360 22.23 15.67 -2.90
C ARG A 360 21.26 14.95 -1.95
N PRO A 361 20.47 15.69 -1.13
CA PRO A 361 19.55 15.08 -0.17
C PRO A 361 18.29 14.57 -0.87
N CYS A 362 18.39 13.47 -1.61
CA CYS A 362 17.29 12.92 -2.39
C CYS A 362 16.97 11.46 -2.03
N TRP A 363 15.67 11.15 -2.03
CA TRP A 363 15.20 9.78 -2.12
C TRP A 363 15.27 9.34 -3.57
N VAL A 364 15.97 8.25 -3.84
CA VAL A 364 16.12 7.64 -5.17
C VAL A 364 15.46 6.27 -5.21
N ARG A 365 14.84 5.95 -6.33
CA ARG A 365 14.33 4.61 -6.62
C ARG A 365 15.50 3.69 -6.90
N THR A 366 15.56 2.58 -6.17
CA THR A 366 16.68 1.64 -6.26
C THR A 366 16.20 0.20 -6.25
N GLY A 367 17.16 -0.70 -6.46
CA GLY A 367 16.98 -2.13 -6.41
C GLY A 367 16.99 -2.78 -7.78
N SER A 368 17.64 -3.94 -7.85
CA SER A 368 17.61 -4.90 -8.95
C SER A 368 16.96 -6.19 -8.49
N ASP A 369 16.69 -7.12 -9.43
CA ASP A 369 16.07 -8.41 -9.14
C ASP A 369 14.76 -8.34 -8.34
N ILE A 370 14.02 -7.24 -8.51
CA ILE A 370 12.80 -6.99 -7.73
C ILE A 370 11.70 -7.93 -8.19
N CYS A 371 11.11 -8.66 -7.25
CA CYS A 371 9.90 -9.41 -7.52
C CYS A 371 9.08 -9.66 -6.25
N TYR A 372 7.81 -9.99 -6.46
CA TYR A 372 6.87 -10.30 -5.41
C TYR A 372 6.21 -11.65 -5.66
N TYR A 373 6.34 -12.58 -4.72
CA TYR A 373 5.86 -13.96 -4.88
C TYR A 373 5.33 -14.56 -3.59
N LYS A 374 4.45 -15.55 -3.73
CA LYS A 374 3.94 -16.33 -2.59
C LYS A 374 5.09 -17.14 -2.01
N ASN A 375 5.31 -17.04 -0.71
CA ASN A 375 6.36 -17.78 -0.03
C ASN A 375 5.81 -18.95 0.79
N HIS A 376 6.68 -19.51 1.60
CA HIS A 376 6.42 -20.69 2.40
C HIS A 376 6.11 -20.40 3.88
N PHE A 377 6.11 -19.15 4.30
CA PHE A 377 5.78 -18.82 5.67
C PHE A 377 4.27 -18.87 5.85
N ALA A 378 3.81 -19.74 6.77
CA ALA A 378 2.40 -19.94 7.05
C ALA A 378 1.85 -18.80 7.89
N ARG A 379 0.62 -18.38 7.59
CA ARG A 379 -0.14 -17.48 8.44
C ARG A 379 -0.87 -18.28 9.51
N SER A 380 -0.81 -17.83 10.76
CA SER A 380 -1.55 -18.43 11.85
C SER A 380 -3.06 -18.34 11.57
N SER A 381 -3.86 -19.29 12.05
CA SER A 381 -5.32 -19.24 11.90
C SER A 381 -5.94 -17.99 12.56
N LEU A 382 -5.29 -17.46 13.61
CA LEU A 382 -5.69 -16.21 14.25
C LEU A 382 -5.53 -15.02 13.29
N SER A 383 -4.37 -14.94 12.62
CA SER A 383 -4.05 -13.89 11.63
C SER A 383 -4.80 -14.02 10.30
N THR A 384 -5.77 -14.93 10.15
CA THR A 384 -6.52 -15.13 8.91
C THR A 384 -8.03 -15.18 9.10
N GLY A 385 -8.51 -14.81 10.29
CA GLY A 385 -9.93 -14.92 10.64
C GLY A 385 -10.43 -16.37 10.66
N GLY A 386 -9.58 -17.32 11.11
CA GLY A 386 -9.91 -18.74 11.21
C GLY A 386 -9.54 -19.59 9.99
N VAL A 387 -9.09 -18.98 8.88
CA VAL A 387 -8.78 -19.72 7.63
C VAL A 387 -7.38 -20.35 7.69
N LYS A 388 -7.33 -21.68 7.86
CA LYS A 388 -6.05 -22.43 7.84
C LYS A 388 -5.43 -22.47 6.44
N GLY A 389 -4.10 -22.37 6.36
CA GLY A 389 -3.32 -22.66 5.15
C GLY A 389 -3.06 -21.49 4.19
N LYS A 390 -3.27 -20.23 4.62
CA LYS A 390 -2.76 -19.07 3.87
C LYS A 390 -1.26 -18.90 4.13
N SER A 391 -0.53 -18.50 3.11
CA SER A 391 0.91 -18.16 3.21
C SER A 391 1.08 -16.65 3.11
N TYR A 392 2.20 -16.16 3.64
CA TYR A 392 2.69 -14.84 3.32
C TYR A 392 3.26 -14.78 1.89
N PHE A 393 3.69 -13.59 1.52
CA PHE A 393 4.36 -13.27 0.29
C PHE A 393 5.67 -12.56 0.60
N THR A 394 6.62 -12.67 -0.32
CA THR A 394 7.93 -12.03 -0.22
C THR A 394 8.06 -10.94 -1.26
N LEU A 395 8.40 -9.74 -0.82
CA LEU A 395 9.02 -8.72 -1.65
C LEU A 395 10.53 -8.92 -1.53
N THR A 396 11.20 -9.26 -2.62
CA THR A 396 12.66 -9.32 -2.67
C THR A 396 13.20 -8.23 -3.57
N PHE A 397 14.34 -7.65 -3.20
CA PHE A 397 15.12 -6.72 -4.00
C PHE A 397 16.59 -6.82 -3.62
N SER A 398 17.48 -6.50 -4.56
CA SER A 398 18.92 -6.45 -4.31
C SER A 398 19.42 -5.02 -4.46
N ALA A 399 20.22 -4.53 -3.53
CA ALA A 399 20.78 -3.19 -3.55
C ALA A 399 22.28 -3.22 -3.26
N SER A 400 23.01 -2.28 -3.85
CA SER A 400 24.42 -2.04 -3.56
C SER A 400 24.61 -0.62 -3.07
N PHE A 401 25.67 -0.40 -2.31
CA PHE A 401 25.95 0.87 -1.67
C PHE A 401 27.20 1.49 -2.29
N SER A 402 27.18 2.82 -2.47
CA SER A 402 28.25 3.56 -3.15
C SER A 402 29.30 4.11 -2.20
N HIS A 403 28.96 4.30 -0.92
CA HIS A 403 29.83 4.96 0.06
C HIS A 403 30.15 4.02 1.20
N LYS A 404 31.41 4.08 1.65
CA LYS A 404 31.86 3.40 2.86
C LYS A 404 31.32 4.17 4.06
N ASP A 405 31.00 3.45 5.13
CA ASP A 405 30.56 4.05 6.40
C ASP A 405 29.34 4.98 6.23
N ASP A 406 28.46 4.63 5.28
CA ASP A 406 27.21 5.36 5.03
C ASP A 406 26.10 4.89 5.97
N VAL A 407 25.08 5.73 6.11
CA VAL A 407 23.80 5.39 6.69
C VAL A 407 22.77 5.57 5.59
N CYS A 408 22.10 4.48 5.23
CA CYS A 408 21.09 4.48 4.20
C CYS A 408 19.72 4.14 4.77
N TYR A 409 18.68 4.84 4.32
CA TYR A 409 17.31 4.54 4.69
C TYR A 409 16.58 3.91 3.53
N PHE A 410 15.81 2.85 3.78
CA PHE A 410 14.89 2.26 2.81
C PHE A 410 13.45 2.53 3.21
N ALA A 411 12.61 2.90 2.24
CA ALA A 411 11.19 3.15 2.46
C ALA A 411 10.30 2.57 1.35
N TYR A 412 9.07 2.20 1.72
CA TYR A 412 8.05 1.73 0.78
C TYR A 412 7.64 2.83 -0.20
N HIS A 413 7.52 4.06 0.30
CA HIS A 413 7.32 5.27 -0.49
C HIS A 413 7.82 6.49 0.29
N TYR A 414 7.84 7.68 -0.34
CA TYR A 414 8.46 8.89 0.25
C TYR A 414 7.84 9.21 1.60
N PRO A 415 8.58 9.12 2.72
CA PRO A 415 8.04 9.38 4.04
C PRO A 415 7.45 10.79 4.15
N TYR A 416 6.43 10.92 5.00
CA TYR A 416 5.85 12.20 5.39
C TYR A 416 5.32 12.00 6.80
N THR A 417 6.11 12.41 7.79
CA THR A 417 5.81 12.21 9.22
C THR A 417 4.78 13.22 9.72
N TYR A 418 4.17 12.96 10.88
CA TYR A 418 3.28 13.93 11.53
C TYR A 418 4.06 15.16 12.01
N SER A 419 5.29 14.99 12.49
CA SER A 419 6.16 16.11 12.83
C SER A 419 6.49 16.98 11.60
N THR A 420 6.69 16.39 10.42
CA THR A 420 6.82 17.13 9.14
C THR A 420 5.56 17.95 8.86
N LEU A 421 4.36 17.40 9.12
CA LEU A 421 3.11 18.15 8.96
C LEU A 421 3.07 19.37 9.88
N LYS A 422 3.35 19.18 11.18
CA LYS A 422 3.30 20.26 12.16
C LYS A 422 4.29 21.38 11.82
N MET A 423 5.52 21.02 11.46
CA MET A 423 6.55 21.97 11.04
C MET A 423 6.11 22.71 9.77
N HIS A 424 5.60 21.98 8.77
CA HIS A 424 5.13 22.59 7.53
C HIS A 424 3.98 23.60 7.77
N LEU A 425 3.02 23.29 8.64
CA LEU A 425 1.93 24.21 8.98
C LEU A 425 2.45 25.51 9.62
N ARG A 426 3.43 25.42 10.54
CA ARG A 426 4.09 26.59 11.14
C ARG A 426 4.82 27.43 10.09
N LYS A 427 5.53 26.80 9.16
CA LYS A 427 6.21 27.52 8.06
C LYS A 427 5.19 28.19 7.12
N LEU A 428 4.06 27.55 6.82
CA LEU A 428 2.97 28.16 6.04
C LEU A 428 2.36 29.37 6.75
N GLU A 429 2.18 29.29 8.07
CA GLU A 429 1.70 30.42 8.88
C GLU A 429 2.65 31.61 8.82
N ALA A 430 3.97 31.36 8.87
CA ALA A 430 4.99 32.40 8.72
C ALA A 430 5.00 33.06 7.32
N LEU A 431 4.56 32.35 6.28
CA LEU A 431 4.45 32.89 4.91
C LEU A 431 3.14 33.67 4.64
N ARG A 432 2.23 33.74 5.61
CA ARG A 432 0.92 34.37 5.44
C ARG A 432 1.05 35.87 5.16
N THR A 433 0.51 36.31 4.02
CA THR A 433 0.38 37.73 3.72
C THR A 433 -0.91 38.32 4.33
N PRO A 434 -1.02 39.66 4.47
CA PRO A 434 -2.23 40.29 5.01
C PRO A 434 -3.51 40.04 4.20
N GLN A 435 -3.39 39.62 2.94
CA GLN A 435 -4.55 39.30 2.08
C GLN A 435 -5.06 37.87 2.30
N ILE A 436 -4.32 37.03 3.03
CA ILE A 436 -4.65 35.62 3.25
C ILE A 436 -5.17 35.45 4.68
N TYR A 437 -6.40 34.97 4.78
CA TYR A 437 -6.94 34.43 6.02
C TYR A 437 -6.49 32.98 6.14
N LEU A 438 -5.69 32.71 7.16
CA LEU A 438 -5.31 31.36 7.58
C LEU A 438 -5.67 31.22 9.05
N ARG A 439 -6.36 30.14 9.39
CA ARG A 439 -6.65 29.76 10.77
C ARG A 439 -6.39 28.27 10.95
N GLN A 440 -5.64 27.94 12.00
CA GLN A 440 -5.41 26.57 12.43
C GLN A 440 -6.19 26.33 13.72
N ASP A 441 -7.17 25.45 13.66
CA ASP A 441 -7.95 24.99 14.81
C ASP A 441 -7.53 23.57 15.19
N VAL A 442 -7.79 23.19 16.44
CA VAL A 442 -7.74 21.79 16.90
C VAL A 442 -9.10 21.17 16.63
N LEU A 443 -9.18 20.20 15.72
CA LEU A 443 -10.42 19.47 15.46
C LEU A 443 -10.79 18.58 16.65
N CYS A 444 -9.81 17.82 17.14
CA CYS A 444 -9.89 16.94 18.28
C CYS A 444 -8.48 16.47 18.69
N GLU A 445 -8.39 15.77 19.81
CA GLU A 445 -7.25 14.90 20.11
C GLU A 445 -7.51 13.49 19.54
N THR A 446 -6.45 12.81 19.12
CA THR A 446 -6.47 11.42 18.65
C THR A 446 -6.44 10.45 19.84
N LEU A 447 -6.57 9.14 19.59
CA LEU A 447 -6.52 8.12 20.64
C LEU A 447 -5.16 8.12 21.39
N GLY A 448 -4.07 8.43 20.68
CA GLY A 448 -2.73 8.62 21.24
C GLY A 448 -2.51 9.99 21.90
N GLY A 449 -3.53 10.86 21.96
CA GLY A 449 -3.44 12.19 22.54
C GLY A 449 -2.63 13.19 21.70
N ASN A 450 -2.53 12.97 20.38
CA ASN A 450 -1.99 13.93 19.43
C ASN A 450 -3.10 14.82 18.88
N VAL A 451 -2.76 16.04 18.49
CA VAL A 451 -3.74 16.96 17.87
C VAL A 451 -4.09 16.50 16.44
N CYS A 452 -5.36 16.58 16.07
CA CYS A 452 -5.79 16.54 14.67
C CYS A 452 -6.10 17.97 14.20
N PRO A 453 -5.29 18.58 13.31
CA PRO A 453 -5.48 19.97 12.91
C PRO A 453 -6.60 20.14 11.88
N LEU A 454 -7.36 21.24 12.00
CA LEU A 454 -8.28 21.75 10.98
C LEU A 454 -7.78 23.09 10.47
N ILE A 455 -7.48 23.19 9.18
CA ILE A 455 -6.97 24.41 8.55
C ILE A 455 -8.08 25.10 7.77
N THR A 456 -8.19 26.42 7.95
CA THR A 456 -9.09 27.28 7.17
C THR A 456 -8.26 28.24 6.32
N ILE A 457 -8.42 28.21 5.00
CA ILE A 457 -7.74 29.12 4.06
C ILE A 457 -8.79 29.86 3.22
N THR A 458 -8.73 31.19 3.18
CA THR A 458 -9.56 32.04 2.29
C THR A 458 -8.91 33.43 2.13
N ALA A 459 -9.48 34.32 1.33
CA ALA A 459 -9.00 35.70 1.24
C ALA A 459 -9.54 36.52 2.41
N MET A 460 -8.73 37.43 2.94
CA MET A 460 -9.22 38.46 3.86
C MET A 460 -10.31 39.31 3.17
N PRO A 461 -11.28 39.85 3.93
CA PRO A 461 -12.27 40.76 3.37
C PRO A 461 -11.58 42.06 2.89
N GLY A 462 -12.08 42.65 1.81
CA GLY A 462 -11.48 43.86 1.21
C GLY A 462 -11.54 45.09 2.12
N SER A 463 -12.50 45.12 3.06
CA SER A 463 -12.56 46.08 4.16
C SER A 463 -13.35 45.49 5.33
N SER A 464 -13.37 46.19 6.47
CA SER A 464 -14.21 45.83 7.62
C SER A 464 -15.68 46.24 7.46
N SER A 465 -16.12 46.62 6.25
CA SER A 465 -17.54 46.94 6.01
C SER A 465 -18.42 45.71 6.15
N THR A 466 -19.67 45.94 6.58
CA THR A 466 -20.67 44.87 6.76
C THR A 466 -20.82 44.02 5.50
N ASP A 467 -20.82 44.64 4.31
CA ASP A 467 -20.97 43.93 3.03
C ASP A 467 -19.79 42.99 2.74
N ASN A 468 -18.55 43.42 2.99
CA ASN A 468 -17.37 42.59 2.77
C ASN A 468 -17.32 41.41 3.74
N ILE A 469 -17.73 41.63 4.99
CA ILE A 469 -17.85 40.56 5.98
C ILE A 469 -19.00 39.59 5.61
N TYR A 470 -20.12 40.12 5.12
CA TYR A 470 -21.24 39.31 4.64
C TYR A 470 -20.83 38.44 3.44
N GLN A 471 -20.13 39.01 2.46
CA GLN A 471 -19.61 38.27 1.30
C GLN A 471 -18.65 37.16 1.75
N LEU A 472 -17.70 37.47 2.63
CA LEU A 472 -16.78 36.47 3.20
C LEU A 472 -17.54 35.31 3.85
N ARG A 473 -18.50 35.61 4.73
CA ARG A 473 -19.30 34.59 5.45
C ARG A 473 -20.13 33.74 4.50
N ASN A 474 -20.51 34.27 3.35
CA ASN A 474 -21.34 33.58 2.37
C ASN A 474 -20.58 32.83 1.27
N ARG A 475 -19.25 32.98 1.16
CA ARG A 475 -18.43 32.20 0.20
C ARG A 475 -18.68 30.70 0.32
N PRO A 476 -18.86 29.94 -0.77
CA PRO A 476 -19.05 28.49 -0.69
C PRO A 476 -17.85 27.77 -0.05
N LEU A 477 -18.13 26.65 0.62
CA LEU A 477 -17.14 25.85 1.34
C LEU A 477 -16.59 24.71 0.49
N ILE A 478 -15.28 24.51 0.51
CA ILE A 478 -14.59 23.33 -0.04
C ILE A 478 -13.99 22.56 1.13
N PHE A 479 -14.33 21.29 1.27
CA PHE A 479 -13.83 20.44 2.34
C PHE A 479 -12.87 19.39 1.79
N LEU A 480 -11.63 19.40 2.28
CA LEU A 480 -10.58 18.48 1.85
C LEU A 480 -10.06 17.69 3.05
N SER A 481 -9.87 16.39 2.89
CA SER A 481 -9.20 15.55 3.87
C SER A 481 -8.11 14.71 3.21
N ALA A 482 -7.15 14.24 4.00
CA ALA A 482 -6.13 13.34 3.51
C ALA A 482 -5.67 12.36 4.58
N ARG A 483 -5.02 11.29 4.11
CA ARG A 483 -4.18 10.41 4.94
C ARG A 483 -4.90 9.75 6.11
N VAL A 484 -6.12 9.28 5.84
CA VAL A 484 -6.86 8.40 6.77
C VAL A 484 -6.20 7.02 6.88
N HIS A 485 -5.52 6.55 5.83
CA HIS A 485 -4.64 5.39 5.90
C HIS A 485 -3.18 5.83 6.04
N PRO A 486 -2.48 5.41 7.11
CA PRO A 486 -1.14 5.88 7.42
C PRO A 486 -0.08 5.58 6.35
N GLY A 487 -0.11 4.43 5.69
CA GLY A 487 0.90 4.03 4.71
C GLY A 487 0.77 4.69 3.33
N GLU A 488 -0.23 5.54 3.11
CA GLU A 488 -0.53 6.18 1.83
C GLU A 488 0.17 7.54 1.70
N THR A 489 1.52 7.55 1.70
CA THR A 489 2.33 8.79 1.81
C THR A 489 2.12 9.85 0.76
N ASN A 490 1.88 9.40 -0.46
CA ASN A 490 1.54 10.26 -1.58
C ASN A 490 0.33 11.16 -1.32
N ALA A 491 -0.65 10.76 -0.51
CA ALA A 491 -1.78 11.61 -0.17
C ALA A 491 -1.36 12.89 0.58
N SER A 492 -0.41 12.79 1.51
CA SER A 492 0.11 13.94 2.25
C SER A 492 0.96 14.86 1.38
N TRP A 493 1.73 14.30 0.44
CA TRP A 493 2.48 15.11 -0.53
C TRP A 493 1.56 15.91 -1.46
N VAL A 494 0.49 15.29 -1.95
CA VAL A 494 -0.52 16.00 -2.74
C VAL A 494 -1.21 17.08 -1.90
N MET A 495 -1.56 16.78 -0.65
CA MET A 495 -2.17 17.74 0.26
C MET A 495 -1.24 18.91 0.61
N LYS A 496 0.06 18.65 0.88
CA LYS A 496 1.10 19.67 1.10
C LYS A 496 1.11 20.65 -0.06
N GLY A 497 1.20 20.13 -1.28
CA GLY A 497 1.17 20.96 -2.46
C GLY A 497 -0.14 21.76 -2.61
N THR A 498 -1.30 21.16 -2.33
CA THR A 498 -2.59 21.86 -2.36
C THR A 498 -2.59 23.07 -1.42
N MET A 499 -2.10 22.91 -0.19
CA MET A 499 -2.02 24.01 0.79
C MET A 499 -1.02 25.08 0.36
N GLU A 500 0.18 24.70 -0.09
CA GLU A 500 1.18 25.66 -0.59
C GLU A 500 0.66 26.47 -1.79
N PHE A 501 -0.03 25.81 -2.72
CA PHE A 501 -0.66 26.51 -3.83
C PHE A 501 -1.69 27.52 -3.33
N LEU A 502 -2.55 27.12 -2.40
CA LEU A 502 -3.57 27.99 -1.81
C LEU A 502 -2.96 29.12 -0.98
N MET A 503 -1.73 28.99 -0.49
CA MET A 503 -1.00 30.06 0.20
C MET A 503 -0.15 30.92 -0.77
N GLY A 504 -0.03 30.50 -2.03
CA GLY A 504 0.78 31.19 -3.04
C GLY A 504 0.17 32.48 -3.59
N SER A 505 0.99 33.24 -4.31
CA SER A 505 0.64 34.54 -4.91
C SER A 505 0.11 34.46 -6.34
N SER A 506 -0.03 33.26 -6.93
CA SER A 506 -0.55 33.13 -8.29
C SER A 506 -1.97 33.70 -8.40
N LEU A 507 -2.30 34.35 -9.53
CA LEU A 507 -3.62 34.94 -9.76
C LEU A 507 -4.74 33.91 -9.55
N LEU A 508 -4.51 32.66 -9.95
CA LEU A 508 -5.46 31.57 -9.73
C LEU A 508 -5.66 31.27 -8.23
N ALA A 509 -4.60 31.27 -7.43
CA ALA A 509 -4.70 31.04 -5.98
C ALA A 509 -5.46 32.17 -5.29
N VAL A 510 -5.17 33.42 -5.70
CA VAL A 510 -5.89 34.62 -5.22
C VAL A 510 -7.38 34.50 -5.55
N SER A 511 -7.75 34.26 -6.81
CA SER A 511 -9.15 34.17 -7.21
C SER A 511 -9.89 33.03 -6.53
N LEU A 512 -9.23 31.91 -6.22
CA LEU A 512 -9.85 30.83 -5.44
C LEU A 512 -10.12 31.22 -4.00
N ARG A 513 -9.14 31.86 -3.35
CA ARG A 513 -9.30 32.37 -1.97
C ARG A 513 -10.42 33.42 -1.88
N GLU A 514 -10.59 34.24 -2.91
CA GLU A 514 -11.67 35.24 -3.00
C GLU A 514 -13.05 34.61 -3.24
N ALA A 515 -13.10 33.43 -3.86
CA ALA A 515 -14.35 32.76 -4.19
C ALA A 515 -14.79 31.75 -3.12
N PHE A 516 -13.87 31.11 -2.39
CA PHE A 516 -14.16 29.96 -1.54
C PHE A 516 -13.53 30.05 -0.15
N ILE A 517 -14.13 29.32 0.79
CA ILE A 517 -13.50 28.97 2.07
C ILE A 517 -13.05 27.51 1.99
N PHE A 518 -11.75 27.26 2.16
CA PHE A 518 -11.20 25.91 2.21
C PHE A 518 -11.11 25.45 3.66
N LYS A 519 -11.78 24.35 3.99
CA LYS A 519 -11.65 23.62 5.25
C LYS A 519 -10.86 22.34 4.99
N ILE A 520 -9.72 22.17 5.66
CA ILE A 520 -8.75 21.13 5.33
C ILE A 520 -8.37 20.36 6.58
N VAL A 521 -8.54 19.04 6.57
CA VAL A 521 -7.97 18.12 7.56
C VAL A 521 -6.79 17.39 6.90
N PRO A 522 -5.56 17.89 7.04
CA PRO A 522 -4.42 17.43 6.24
C PRO A 522 -3.95 16.01 6.57
N MET A 523 -4.33 15.48 7.74
CA MET A 523 -4.01 14.11 8.15
C MET A 523 -5.07 13.61 9.13
N LEU A 524 -5.93 12.70 8.66
CA LEU A 524 -7.00 12.10 9.48
C LEU A 524 -6.51 11.02 10.46
N ASN A 525 -5.32 10.47 10.27
CA ASN A 525 -4.76 9.43 11.13
C ASN A 525 -3.32 9.74 11.59
N PRO A 526 -3.11 10.79 12.42
CA PRO A 526 -1.79 11.11 12.95
C PRO A 526 -1.14 9.94 13.69
N ASP A 527 -1.87 9.27 14.59
CA ASP A 527 -1.29 8.20 15.41
C ASP A 527 -0.79 7.04 14.55
N GLY A 528 -1.56 6.58 13.57
CA GLY A 528 -1.12 5.50 12.71
C GLY A 528 0.14 5.90 11.91
N VAL A 529 0.27 7.16 11.50
CA VAL A 529 1.47 7.67 10.81
C VAL A 529 2.68 7.66 11.73
N ILE A 530 2.52 8.20 12.94
CA ILE A 530 3.59 8.25 13.96
C ILE A 530 4.13 6.84 14.22
N ASN A 531 3.24 5.87 14.36
CA ASN A 531 3.57 4.50 14.75
C ASN A 531 3.96 3.57 13.58
N GLY A 532 4.11 4.08 12.36
CA GLY A 532 4.52 3.27 11.22
C GLY A 532 3.49 2.22 10.77
N ASN A 533 2.20 2.46 11.04
CA ASN A 533 1.12 1.62 10.51
C ASN A 533 0.99 1.79 8.97
N HIS A 534 0.28 0.87 8.32
CA HIS A 534 -0.10 0.95 6.92
C HIS A 534 -1.54 1.41 6.71
N ARG A 535 -2.50 0.91 7.51
CA ARG A 535 -3.93 0.99 7.23
C ARG A 535 -4.77 1.55 8.36
N CYS A 536 -4.56 1.06 9.58
CA CYS A 536 -5.44 1.26 10.73
C CYS A 536 -4.97 2.39 11.65
N SER A 537 -5.90 2.90 12.45
CA SER A 537 -5.58 3.73 13.62
C SER A 537 -5.12 2.86 14.80
N LEU A 538 -4.87 3.48 15.96
CA LEU A 538 -4.56 2.76 17.21
C LEU A 538 -5.72 1.91 17.73
N SER A 539 -6.98 2.13 17.29
CA SER A 539 -8.07 1.20 17.61
C SER A 539 -7.96 -0.15 16.89
N GLY A 540 -7.01 -0.30 15.97
CA GLY A 540 -6.88 -1.47 15.11
C GLY A 540 -7.86 -1.48 13.93
N GLU A 541 -8.65 -0.43 13.77
CA GLU A 541 -9.70 -0.35 12.73
C GLU A 541 -9.31 0.56 11.55
N ASP A 542 -9.81 0.20 10.36
CA ASP A 542 -9.76 1.03 9.15
C ASP A 542 -10.72 2.21 9.32
N LEU A 543 -10.19 3.40 9.61
CA LEU A 543 -10.99 4.61 9.83
C LEU A 543 -11.90 4.97 8.64
N ASN A 544 -11.54 4.60 7.41
CA ASN A 544 -12.40 4.80 6.25
C ASN A 544 -13.46 3.69 6.10
N ARG A 545 -13.75 2.94 7.17
CA ARG A 545 -14.96 2.12 7.34
C ARG A 545 -15.82 2.56 8.51
N GLN A 546 -15.41 3.61 9.23
CA GLN A 546 -16.05 4.04 10.46
C GLN A 546 -16.95 5.27 10.28
N TRP A 547 -17.13 5.78 9.06
CA TRP A 547 -17.87 7.03 8.84
C TRP A 547 -19.38 6.89 9.07
N GLN A 548 -19.95 5.70 8.93
CA GLN A 548 -21.40 5.53 9.11
C GLN A 548 -21.80 5.75 10.58
N SER A 549 -21.04 5.19 11.53
CA SER A 549 -21.29 5.29 12.97
C SER A 549 -19.97 5.36 13.75
N PRO A 550 -19.21 6.46 13.65
CA PRO A 550 -17.93 6.58 14.34
C PRO A 550 -18.15 6.68 15.86
N HIS A 551 -17.26 6.08 16.64
CA HIS A 551 -17.26 6.18 18.10
C HIS A 551 -16.41 7.39 18.51
N PRO A 552 -16.86 8.26 19.44
CA PRO A 552 -16.12 9.47 19.82
C PRO A 552 -14.73 9.16 20.39
N GLU A 553 -14.60 8.10 21.20
CA GLU A 553 -13.32 7.75 21.82
C GLU A 553 -12.39 6.93 20.91
N LEU A 554 -12.91 5.95 20.15
CA LEU A 554 -12.08 5.08 19.30
C LEU A 554 -11.75 5.71 17.95
N HIS A 555 -12.66 6.55 17.43
CA HIS A 555 -12.59 7.16 16.11
C HIS A 555 -12.71 8.70 16.18
N PRO A 556 -11.99 9.40 17.08
CA PRO A 556 -12.23 10.82 17.36
C PRO A 556 -12.08 11.68 16.10
N THR A 557 -11.06 11.42 15.27
CA THR A 557 -10.84 12.18 14.05
C THR A 557 -11.98 12.07 13.06
N ILE A 558 -12.59 10.88 12.93
CA ILE A 558 -13.74 10.65 12.06
C ILE A 558 -15.02 11.21 12.67
N TYR A 559 -15.23 10.99 13.97
CA TYR A 559 -16.38 11.51 14.71
C TYR A 559 -16.48 13.03 14.62
N HIS A 560 -15.41 13.74 14.96
CA HIS A 560 -15.40 15.21 14.93
C HIS A 560 -15.43 15.78 13.50
N THR A 561 -14.77 15.12 12.52
CA THR A 561 -14.89 15.52 11.11
C THR A 561 -16.33 15.39 10.62
N LYS A 562 -17.00 14.26 10.92
CA LYS A 562 -18.40 14.01 10.55
C LYS A 562 -19.34 15.02 11.20
N ASN A 563 -19.18 15.29 12.50
CA ASN A 563 -20.02 16.26 13.21
C ASN A 563 -19.85 17.68 12.67
N LEU A 564 -18.62 18.08 12.29
CA LEU A 564 -18.39 19.36 11.63
C LEU A 564 -19.14 19.44 10.30
N LEU A 565 -19.09 18.40 9.48
CA LEU A 565 -19.83 18.34 8.21
C LEU A 565 -21.34 18.35 8.41
N GLN A 566 -21.85 17.64 9.43
CA GLN A 566 -23.27 17.66 9.81
C GLN A 566 -23.71 19.04 10.29
N TYR A 567 -22.90 19.69 11.13
CA TYR A 567 -23.16 21.07 11.57
C TYR A 567 -23.21 22.02 10.38
N LEU A 568 -22.23 21.95 9.47
CA LEU A 568 -22.21 22.76 8.25
C LEU A 568 -23.45 22.50 7.39
N ALA A 569 -23.88 21.25 7.21
CA ALA A 569 -25.09 20.93 6.49
C ALA A 569 -26.35 21.49 7.18
N HIS A 570 -26.43 21.37 8.51
CA HIS A 570 -27.55 21.85 9.31
C HIS A 570 -27.76 23.36 9.20
N ILE A 571 -26.67 24.15 9.21
CA ILE A 571 -26.74 25.61 9.01
C ILE A 571 -26.86 26.00 7.52
N GLN A 572 -27.20 25.07 6.63
CA GLN A 572 -27.29 25.25 5.17
C GLN A 572 -26.00 25.76 4.51
N ARG A 573 -24.86 25.32 5.05
CA ARG A 573 -23.50 25.62 4.58
C ARG A 573 -22.75 24.34 4.22
N ALA A 574 -23.46 23.31 3.77
CA ALA A 574 -22.84 22.07 3.30
C ALA A 574 -21.75 22.39 2.25
N PRO A 575 -20.58 21.72 2.30
CA PRO A 575 -19.54 21.97 1.32
C PRO A 575 -20.02 21.73 -0.12
N LEU A 576 -19.59 22.59 -1.04
CA LEU A 576 -19.83 22.42 -2.46
C LEU A 576 -19.08 21.21 -3.02
N VAL A 577 -17.90 20.92 -2.46
CA VAL A 577 -17.08 19.75 -2.79
C VAL A 577 -16.51 19.17 -1.51
N PHE A 578 -16.60 17.84 -1.39
CA PHE A 578 -15.83 17.06 -0.43
C PHE A 578 -14.85 16.17 -1.20
N CYS A 579 -13.57 16.17 -0.82
CA CYS A 579 -12.59 15.28 -1.44
C CYS A 579 -11.60 14.73 -0.42
N ASP A 580 -11.56 13.40 -0.32
CA ASP A 580 -10.67 12.64 0.56
C ASP A 580 -9.49 12.07 -0.24
N TYR A 581 -8.26 12.44 0.11
CA TYR A 581 -7.05 12.13 -0.64
C TYR A 581 -6.38 10.84 -0.14
N HIS A 582 -6.08 9.94 -1.07
CA HIS A 582 -5.64 8.58 -0.84
C HIS A 582 -4.48 8.14 -1.74
N GLY A 583 -3.90 6.99 -1.39
CA GLY A 583 -2.88 6.30 -2.16
C GLY A 583 -3.35 4.92 -2.63
N HIS A 584 -3.16 4.61 -3.92
CA HIS A 584 -3.57 3.34 -4.51
C HIS A 584 -2.37 2.42 -4.78
N SER A 585 -2.30 1.31 -4.05
CA SER A 585 -1.19 0.35 -4.13
C SER A 585 -1.23 -0.61 -5.33
N ARG A 586 -2.25 -0.55 -6.19
CA ARG A 586 -2.45 -1.49 -7.31
C ARG A 586 -2.66 -0.86 -8.69
N LYS A 587 -2.83 0.46 -8.77
CA LYS A 587 -3.11 1.16 -10.03
C LYS A 587 -2.07 2.28 -10.20
N LYS A 588 -1.75 2.55 -11.45
CA LYS A 588 -0.93 3.69 -11.87
C LYS A 588 -1.81 4.93 -12.01
N ASN A 589 -1.19 6.08 -12.20
CA ASN A 589 -1.86 7.38 -12.40
C ASN A 589 -2.65 7.91 -11.18
N VAL A 590 -3.35 9.01 -11.37
CA VAL A 590 -4.30 9.60 -10.42
C VAL A 590 -5.71 9.44 -10.97
N PHE A 591 -6.69 9.11 -10.14
CA PHE A 591 -8.10 8.98 -10.54
C PHE A 591 -9.03 9.22 -9.35
N MET A 592 -10.34 9.17 -9.57
CA MET A 592 -11.32 9.44 -8.51
C MET A 592 -12.41 8.39 -8.45
N TYR A 593 -12.85 8.10 -7.22
CA TYR A 593 -14.12 7.46 -6.97
C TYR A 593 -15.15 8.49 -6.51
N GLY A 594 -16.34 8.47 -7.09
CA GLY A 594 -17.47 9.30 -6.65
C GLY A 594 -18.68 8.44 -6.29
N CYS A 595 -19.86 9.06 -6.31
CA CYS A 595 -21.13 8.41 -5.98
C CYS A 595 -22.18 8.74 -7.06
N SER A 596 -22.82 7.71 -7.61
CA SER A 596 -24.01 7.83 -8.46
C SER A 596 -25.00 6.71 -8.13
N LEU A 597 -26.25 7.09 -7.84
CA LEU A 597 -27.38 6.17 -7.67
C LEU A 597 -27.64 5.43 -8.98
N LYS A 598 -27.68 6.15 -10.11
CA LYS A 598 -27.99 5.56 -11.42
C LYS A 598 -26.98 4.50 -11.83
N GLU A 599 -25.69 4.80 -11.71
CA GLU A 599 -24.63 3.84 -12.05
C GLU A 599 -24.65 2.62 -11.11
N THR A 600 -24.95 2.84 -9.83
CA THR A 600 -25.04 1.76 -8.84
C THR A 600 -26.24 0.83 -9.11
N VAL A 601 -27.43 1.40 -9.37
CA VAL A 601 -28.63 0.63 -9.69
C VAL A 601 -28.42 -0.15 -10.99
N TRP A 602 -27.93 0.49 -12.05
CA TRP A 602 -27.66 -0.14 -13.35
C TRP A 602 -26.73 -1.36 -13.22
N GLN A 603 -25.67 -1.26 -12.42
CA GLN A 603 -24.71 -2.37 -12.25
C GLN A 603 -25.24 -3.49 -11.34
N SER A 604 -26.18 -3.19 -10.44
CA SER A 604 -26.71 -4.14 -9.46
C SER A 604 -27.85 -5.05 -9.98
N ASN A 605 -28.32 -4.86 -11.23
CA ASN A 605 -29.46 -5.58 -11.83
C ASN A 605 -30.76 -5.52 -11.00
N ILE A 606 -30.90 -4.55 -10.10
CA ILE A 606 -32.16 -4.31 -9.38
C ILE A 606 -33.11 -3.62 -10.34
N SER A 607 -34.26 -4.24 -10.60
CA SER A 607 -35.35 -3.71 -11.44
C SER A 607 -36.06 -2.56 -10.73
N ALA A 608 -35.38 -1.43 -10.53
CA ALA A 608 -36.01 -0.17 -10.20
C ALA A 608 -36.38 0.53 -11.51
N SER A 609 -37.60 1.07 -11.59
CA SER A 609 -38.05 1.93 -12.69
C SER A 609 -37.08 3.10 -12.83
N SER A 610 -36.12 2.97 -13.75
CA SER A 610 -35.02 3.90 -13.98
C SER A 610 -35.46 5.28 -14.52
N THR A 611 -36.77 5.45 -14.74
CA THR A 611 -37.39 6.59 -15.42
C THR A 611 -37.68 7.80 -14.53
N GLU A 612 -37.61 7.71 -13.20
CA GLU A 612 -38.00 8.83 -12.30
C GLU A 612 -36.87 9.40 -11.42
N LEU A 613 -35.67 8.81 -11.41
CA LEU A 613 -34.57 9.34 -10.60
C LEU A 613 -33.90 10.53 -11.32
N GLN A 614 -34.17 11.75 -10.87
CA GLN A 614 -33.40 12.93 -11.29
C GLN A 614 -32.09 12.97 -10.49
N GLU A 615 -30.95 12.83 -11.18
CA GLU A 615 -29.61 12.88 -10.56
C GLU A 615 -28.80 14.01 -11.20
N ASP A 616 -28.19 14.86 -10.38
CA ASP A 616 -27.27 15.89 -10.84
C ASP A 616 -26.01 15.24 -11.43
N LEU A 617 -25.75 15.43 -12.73
CA LEU A 617 -24.56 14.94 -13.42
C LEU A 617 -23.27 15.68 -13.01
N GLY A 618 -23.38 16.68 -12.14
CA GLY A 618 -22.28 17.47 -11.60
C GLY A 618 -21.17 16.66 -10.93
N TYR A 619 -21.45 15.43 -10.48
CA TYR A 619 -20.43 14.54 -9.93
C TYR A 619 -19.34 14.16 -10.95
N ARG A 620 -19.59 14.25 -12.27
CA ARG A 620 -18.57 13.96 -13.30
C ARG A 620 -17.70 15.16 -13.66
N THR A 621 -18.07 16.37 -13.25
CA THR A 621 -17.42 17.62 -13.66
C THR A 621 -15.95 17.66 -13.24
N LEU A 622 -15.66 17.31 -11.98
CA LEU A 622 -14.29 17.24 -11.43
C LEU A 622 -13.40 16.27 -12.20
N PRO A 623 -13.75 14.99 -12.33
CA PRO A 623 -12.96 14.05 -13.13
C PRO A 623 -12.77 14.47 -14.60
N LYS A 624 -13.80 15.01 -15.26
CA LYS A 624 -13.70 15.45 -16.67
C LYS A 624 -12.70 16.59 -16.82
N ILE A 625 -12.78 17.62 -15.98
CA ILE A 625 -11.87 18.76 -16.03
C ILE A 625 -10.43 18.31 -15.73
N LEU A 626 -10.24 17.48 -14.69
CA LEU A 626 -8.93 16.90 -14.36
C LEU A 626 -8.30 16.14 -15.54
N SER A 627 -9.10 15.36 -16.27
CA SER A 627 -8.60 14.59 -17.41
C SER A 627 -8.06 15.45 -18.57
N GLN A 628 -8.53 16.69 -18.70
CA GLN A 628 -8.12 17.59 -19.78
C GLN A 628 -6.82 18.33 -19.47
N ILE A 629 -6.56 18.59 -18.19
CA ILE A 629 -5.52 19.55 -17.77
C ILE A 629 -4.43 18.93 -16.88
N ALA A 630 -4.69 17.77 -16.27
CA ALA A 630 -3.70 17.00 -15.53
C ALA A 630 -3.30 15.75 -16.34
N PRO A 631 -2.10 15.72 -16.94
CA PRO A 631 -1.65 14.57 -17.74
C PRO A 631 -1.54 13.26 -16.96
N ALA A 632 -1.40 13.35 -15.63
CA ALA A 632 -1.36 12.20 -14.72
C ALA A 632 -2.75 11.67 -14.36
N PHE A 633 -3.85 12.35 -14.73
CA PHE A 633 -5.20 11.96 -14.34
C PHE A 633 -5.84 11.01 -15.36
N SER A 634 -6.32 9.86 -14.89
CA SER A 634 -6.91 8.79 -15.70
C SER A 634 -8.42 8.74 -15.51
N LEU A 635 -9.16 9.35 -16.44
CA LEU A 635 -10.64 9.33 -16.41
C LEU A 635 -11.21 7.92 -16.52
N SER A 636 -10.56 7.05 -17.32
CA SER A 636 -10.96 5.65 -17.51
C SER A 636 -10.81 4.81 -16.24
N SER A 637 -10.00 5.25 -15.28
CA SER A 637 -9.82 4.57 -14.01
C SER A 637 -10.82 4.99 -12.93
N CYS A 638 -11.61 6.05 -13.19
CA CYS A 638 -12.63 6.54 -12.27
C CYS A 638 -13.82 5.56 -12.20
N SER A 639 -14.48 5.53 -11.05
CA SER A 639 -15.75 4.81 -10.85
C SER A 639 -16.68 5.61 -9.96
N PHE A 640 -17.97 5.63 -10.28
CA PHE A 640 -18.99 6.32 -9.47
C PHE A 640 -19.96 5.33 -8.82
N VAL A 641 -19.69 4.04 -8.95
CA VAL A 641 -20.49 2.97 -8.37
C VAL A 641 -20.20 2.87 -6.88
N VAL A 642 -21.28 2.78 -6.09
CA VAL A 642 -21.20 2.56 -4.64
C VAL A 642 -21.34 1.07 -4.35
N GLU A 643 -20.21 0.41 -4.12
CA GLU A 643 -20.19 -0.98 -3.67
C GLU A 643 -20.65 -1.11 -2.22
N ARG A 644 -21.34 -2.21 -1.88
CA ARG A 644 -21.80 -2.50 -0.51
C ARG A 644 -20.67 -2.44 0.53
N SER A 645 -19.47 -2.89 0.17
CA SER A 645 -18.28 -2.86 1.06
C SER A 645 -17.72 -1.45 1.34
N LYS A 646 -18.26 -0.43 0.65
CA LYS A 646 -17.79 0.96 0.67
C LYS A 646 -18.83 1.93 1.20
N GLU A 647 -20.00 1.45 1.64
CA GLU A 647 -21.08 2.33 2.13
C GLU A 647 -20.67 3.17 3.33
N SER A 648 -19.77 2.64 4.18
CA SER A 648 -19.25 3.34 5.35
C SER A 648 -17.96 4.15 5.10
N THR A 649 -17.63 4.42 3.83
CA THR A 649 -16.50 5.29 3.47
C THR A 649 -16.90 6.76 3.53
N ALA A 650 -15.91 7.64 3.73
CA ALA A 650 -16.08 9.09 3.81
C ALA A 650 -16.93 9.64 2.66
N ARG A 651 -16.54 9.33 1.41
CA ARG A 651 -17.23 9.88 0.24
C ARG A 651 -18.73 9.53 0.20
N VAL A 652 -19.08 8.31 0.62
CA VAL A 652 -20.46 7.81 0.52
C VAL A 652 -21.31 8.39 1.63
N VAL A 653 -20.80 8.41 2.85
CA VAL A 653 -21.49 9.01 4.01
C VAL A 653 -21.70 10.50 3.78
N VAL A 654 -20.67 11.24 3.35
CA VAL A 654 -20.77 12.68 3.10
C VAL A 654 -21.74 13.02 1.97
N TRP A 655 -21.79 12.17 0.94
CA TRP A 655 -22.78 12.31 -0.14
C TRP A 655 -24.21 12.02 0.33
N ARG A 656 -24.42 10.91 1.05
CA ARG A 656 -25.74 10.39 1.40
C ARG A 656 -26.36 11.14 2.59
N GLU A 657 -25.57 11.42 3.62
CA GLU A 657 -26.07 12.01 4.88
C GLU A 657 -25.97 13.55 4.92
N MET A 658 -25.00 14.16 4.23
CA MET A 658 -24.80 15.62 4.24
C MET A 658 -25.20 16.29 2.91
N GLY A 659 -25.67 15.51 1.93
CA GLY A 659 -26.17 16.01 0.66
C GLY A 659 -25.11 16.59 -0.28
N VAL A 660 -23.82 16.34 -0.02
CA VAL A 660 -22.72 16.86 -0.85
C VAL A 660 -22.63 16.06 -2.15
N GLN A 661 -23.24 16.59 -3.21
CA GLN A 661 -23.31 15.91 -4.53
C GLN A 661 -21.93 15.62 -5.14
N ARG A 662 -20.95 16.48 -4.87
CA ARG A 662 -19.57 16.39 -5.39
C ARG A 662 -18.64 15.85 -4.31
N SER A 663 -18.91 14.63 -3.88
CA SER A 663 -18.15 13.92 -2.85
C SER A 663 -17.26 12.85 -3.47
N TYR A 664 -15.96 12.91 -3.20
CA TYR A 664 -14.97 12.08 -3.89
C TYR A 664 -13.93 11.46 -2.97
N THR A 665 -13.43 10.30 -3.39
CA THR A 665 -12.12 9.78 -3.00
C THR A 665 -11.16 10.02 -4.16
N MET A 666 -10.05 10.75 -3.95
CA MET A 666 -8.99 10.89 -4.94
C MET A 666 -7.87 9.90 -4.65
N GLU A 667 -7.55 9.07 -5.62
CA GLU A 667 -6.57 8.00 -5.51
C GLU A 667 -5.32 8.36 -6.31
N SER A 668 -4.18 8.43 -5.63
CA SER A 668 -2.88 8.70 -6.26
C SER A 668 -2.00 7.45 -6.26
N THR A 669 -1.24 7.22 -7.33
CA THR A 669 -0.36 6.05 -7.43
C THR A 669 0.84 6.10 -6.48
N LEU A 670 1.26 4.94 -5.96
CA LEU A 670 2.54 4.74 -5.26
C LEU A 670 3.69 4.32 -6.20
N CYS A 671 3.35 3.92 -7.43
CA CYS A 671 4.27 3.36 -8.41
C CYS A 671 4.74 4.43 -9.41
N GLY A 672 3.81 5.03 -10.15
CA GLY A 672 4.12 5.98 -11.22
C GLY A 672 3.00 6.07 -12.24
N CYS A 673 3.22 6.84 -13.31
CA CYS A 673 2.24 7.00 -14.39
C CYS A 673 2.56 6.08 -15.58
N ASP A 674 1.52 5.59 -16.25
CA ASP A 674 1.63 4.79 -17.49
C ASP A 674 0.96 5.45 -18.70
N GLN A 675 0.50 6.70 -18.55
CA GLN A 675 -0.10 7.49 -19.62
C GLN A 675 0.45 8.93 -19.67
N GLY A 676 0.14 9.60 -20.79
CA GLY A 676 0.53 10.98 -21.03
C GLY A 676 2.04 11.19 -21.10
N LYS A 677 2.48 12.44 -20.93
CA LYS A 677 3.90 12.82 -20.91
C LYS A 677 4.72 12.20 -19.76
N TYR A 678 4.04 11.51 -18.85
CA TYR A 678 4.60 10.87 -17.66
C TYR A 678 4.65 9.34 -17.78
N LYS A 679 4.34 8.80 -18.96
CA LYS A 679 4.40 7.37 -19.25
C LYS A 679 5.83 6.85 -19.05
N VAL A 680 5.96 5.65 -18.47
CA VAL A 680 7.24 4.95 -18.19
C VAL A 680 8.10 5.66 -17.13
N THR A 681 7.58 6.65 -16.41
CA THR A 681 8.37 7.42 -15.43
C THR A 681 7.68 7.48 -14.07
N SER A 682 8.45 7.17 -13.04
CA SER A 682 8.05 7.01 -11.65
C SER A 682 8.26 8.33 -10.91
N TYR A 683 7.41 9.32 -11.13
CA TYR A 683 7.65 10.67 -10.60
C TYR A 683 7.50 10.80 -9.08
N TRP A 684 8.26 11.76 -8.57
CA TRP A 684 8.03 12.45 -7.31
C TRP A 684 6.75 13.29 -7.36
N LEU A 685 5.92 13.25 -6.31
CA LEU A 685 4.70 14.06 -6.18
C LEU A 685 4.92 15.39 -5.41
N SER A 686 6.14 15.74 -4.99
CA SER A 686 6.40 16.82 -4.02
C SER A 686 7.02 18.11 -4.54
N THR A 687 7.41 18.21 -5.81
CA THR A 687 8.17 19.39 -6.26
C THR A 687 7.32 20.66 -6.27
N CYS A 688 7.48 21.44 -5.22
CA CYS A 688 7.03 22.81 -5.07
C CYS A 688 8.17 23.59 -4.39
N SER A 689 9.28 23.82 -5.11
CA SER A 689 10.44 24.55 -4.58
C SER A 689 11.00 25.61 -5.54
N SER A 690 10.24 26.05 -6.54
CA SER A 690 10.64 27.22 -7.34
C SER A 690 9.46 28.15 -7.65
N PHE A 691 9.12 28.99 -6.67
CA PHE A 691 8.58 30.33 -6.93
C PHE A 691 9.74 31.32 -6.77
N ARG A 692 10.48 31.60 -7.84
CA ARG A 692 11.31 32.82 -7.90
C ARG A 692 10.60 33.85 -8.76
N ASN A 693 10.31 35.00 -8.15
CA ASN A 693 10.03 36.25 -8.86
C ASN A 693 11.13 36.49 -9.89
N ARG A 694 10.84 36.38 -11.18
CA ARG A 694 11.56 37.18 -12.18
C ARG A 694 10.68 38.35 -12.54
N HIS A 695 11.25 39.54 -12.36
CA HIS A 695 10.61 40.81 -12.68
C HIS A 695 10.06 40.83 -14.10
N LEU A 696 8.89 41.46 -14.21
CA LEU A 696 8.19 41.81 -15.44
C LEU A 696 9.11 42.55 -16.41
N GLY A 697 9.23 42.04 -17.63
CA GLY A 697 9.82 42.71 -18.77
C GLY A 697 9.19 42.24 -20.07
N SER A 698 8.35 43.09 -20.65
CA SER A 698 7.80 43.08 -22.03
C SER A 698 6.77 42.00 -22.46
N PRO A 699 5.66 42.40 -23.12
CA PRO A 699 4.66 41.49 -23.67
C PRO A 699 5.07 41.03 -25.06
N GLY A 700 5.17 39.71 -25.25
CA GLY A 700 5.26 39.10 -26.59
C GLY A 700 6.51 38.27 -26.82
N GLN A 701 6.64 37.15 -26.11
CA GLN A 701 7.41 35.99 -26.59
C GLN A 701 6.85 34.72 -25.97
N VAL A 702 6.35 33.82 -26.81
CA VAL A 702 5.96 32.46 -26.44
C VAL A 702 7.25 31.67 -26.19
N PHE A 703 7.66 31.56 -24.92
CA PHE A 703 8.81 30.73 -24.55
C PHE A 703 8.37 29.28 -24.30
N THR A 704 8.61 28.45 -25.31
CA THR A 704 8.79 27.00 -25.16
C THR A 704 10.21 26.76 -24.65
N ASN A 705 10.39 26.62 -23.33
CA ASN A 705 11.49 25.88 -22.68
C ASN A 705 11.47 26.19 -21.18
N ASP A 706 10.81 25.34 -20.39
CA ASP A 706 10.97 25.34 -18.94
C ASP A 706 11.20 23.90 -18.45
N SER A 707 12.47 23.63 -18.15
CA SER A 707 13.06 22.33 -17.78
C SER A 707 13.20 22.13 -16.26
N SER A 708 12.45 22.85 -15.42
CA SER A 708 12.53 22.70 -13.96
C SER A 708 11.19 22.33 -13.29
N ALA A 709 11.25 21.25 -12.49
CA ALA A 709 10.36 20.84 -11.39
C ALA A 709 8.85 20.59 -11.69
N TRP A 710 8.51 19.32 -11.95
CA TRP A 710 7.19 18.90 -12.45
C TRP A 710 6.58 17.71 -11.68
N CYS A 711 5.82 17.99 -10.63
CA CYS A 711 4.57 17.32 -10.21
C CYS A 711 4.07 18.01 -8.93
N ALA A 712 2.75 18.14 -8.78
CA ALA A 712 1.99 19.08 -7.92
C ALA A 712 1.37 20.28 -8.67
N PRO A 713 2.10 21.12 -9.44
CA PRO A 713 1.51 22.35 -10.01
C PRO A 713 0.38 22.14 -11.02
N ARG A 714 0.35 21.04 -11.79
CA ARG A 714 -0.69 20.81 -12.82
C ARG A 714 -1.93 20.07 -12.31
N LEU A 715 -1.80 19.14 -11.37
CA LEU A 715 -2.95 18.53 -10.69
C LEU A 715 -3.59 19.54 -9.72
N GLN A 716 -2.78 20.41 -9.11
CA GLN A 716 -3.25 21.63 -8.45
C GLN A 716 -3.97 22.52 -9.46
N ARG A 717 -3.33 22.95 -10.58
CA ARG A 717 -3.99 23.76 -11.65
C ARG A 717 -5.27 23.11 -12.14
N ALA A 718 -5.39 21.80 -12.00
CA ALA A 718 -6.56 21.06 -12.38
C ALA A 718 -7.72 21.18 -11.39
N LEU A 719 -7.49 20.93 -10.10
CA LEU A 719 -8.43 21.25 -9.02
C LEU A 719 -8.84 22.73 -9.05
N ILE A 720 -7.96 23.60 -9.54
CA ILE A 720 -8.15 25.05 -9.70
C ILE A 720 -9.04 25.41 -10.90
N ALA A 721 -8.87 24.75 -12.07
CA ALA A 721 -9.71 25.00 -13.26
C ALA A 721 -11.18 24.61 -13.03
N LEU A 722 -11.42 23.73 -12.06
CA LEU A 722 -12.74 23.34 -11.60
C LEU A 722 -13.56 24.42 -10.92
N PHE A 723 -12.89 25.42 -10.39
CA PHE A 723 -13.54 26.44 -9.59
C PHE A 723 -13.67 27.77 -10.34
N LEU A 724 -12.76 28.10 -11.26
CA LEU A 724 -12.75 29.41 -11.94
C LEU A 724 -13.48 29.45 -13.30
N GLY A 725 -13.80 28.31 -13.93
CA GLY A 725 -14.32 28.29 -15.30
C GLY A 725 -15.83 28.12 -15.51
N HIS A 726 -16.55 27.41 -14.62
CA HIS A 726 -17.92 26.96 -14.92
C HIS A 726 -18.97 27.14 -13.81
N LEU A 727 -18.59 27.49 -12.57
CA LEU A 727 -19.58 27.81 -11.53
C LEU A 727 -20.16 29.23 -11.68
N ARG A 728 -19.39 30.19 -12.23
CA ARG A 728 -19.90 31.53 -12.59
C ARG A 728 -20.97 31.50 -13.71
N ARG A 729 -21.07 30.42 -14.49
CA ARG A 729 -22.09 30.28 -15.55
C ARG A 729 -23.42 29.71 -15.06
N PHE A 730 -23.49 29.18 -13.84
CA PHE A 730 -24.73 28.62 -13.28
C PHE A 730 -25.32 29.45 -12.14
N SER A 731 -24.53 30.34 -11.51
CA SER A 731 -25.08 31.36 -10.60
C SER A 731 -25.72 32.56 -11.31
N GLY A 732 -25.66 32.60 -12.66
CA GLY A 732 -26.22 33.67 -13.50
C GLY A 732 -27.50 33.29 -14.24
N ALA A 733 -28.13 32.15 -13.91
CA ALA A 733 -29.43 31.75 -14.44
C ALA A 733 -30.49 31.79 -13.33
N SER A 734 -30.68 32.97 -12.74
CA SER A 734 -31.89 33.29 -11.97
C SER A 734 -32.30 34.75 -12.16
N ASP A 735 -32.25 35.26 -13.39
CA ASP A 735 -33.04 36.43 -13.78
C ASP A 735 -34.46 35.96 -14.10
N ARG A 736 -35.22 35.69 -13.03
CA ARG A 736 -36.70 35.68 -12.94
C ARG A 736 -37.10 34.98 -11.65
N TRP A 737 -37.22 35.75 -10.58
CA TRP A 737 -38.25 35.51 -9.58
C TRP A 737 -38.84 36.87 -9.21
N ASP A 738 -40.10 37.01 -9.58
CA ASP A 738 -40.97 38.12 -9.24
C ASP A 738 -41.04 38.31 -7.71
N ALA A 739 -41.23 39.57 -7.35
CA ALA A 739 -41.36 40.07 -6.00
C ALA A 739 -42.37 39.27 -5.15
N LEU A 740 -41.95 38.90 -3.94
CA LEU A 740 -42.85 38.73 -2.79
C LEU A 740 -42.26 39.48 -1.58
N PRO A 741 -43.12 40.15 -0.77
CA PRO A 741 -42.74 41.25 0.11
C PRO A 741 -42.10 40.82 1.44
N PRO A 742 -41.46 41.75 2.19
CA PRO A 742 -40.78 41.42 3.43
C PRO A 742 -41.78 41.25 4.57
N CYS A 743 -41.79 40.06 5.19
CA CYS A 743 -42.48 39.82 6.45
C CYS A 743 -41.48 39.23 7.44
N LEU A 744 -40.96 40.05 8.36
CA LEU A 744 -40.57 39.65 9.71
C LEU A 744 -40.58 40.89 10.61
N PRO A 745 -41.38 40.91 11.69
CA PRO A 745 -41.30 41.98 12.67
C PRO A 745 -40.10 41.79 13.59
N VAL A 746 -39.48 42.93 13.89
CA VAL A 746 -38.53 43.14 14.97
C VAL A 746 -39.17 42.75 16.31
N PHE A 747 -38.50 41.93 17.11
CA PHE A 747 -38.73 41.91 18.55
C PHE A 747 -37.42 42.07 19.31
N THR A 748 -37.40 43.14 20.09
CA THR A 748 -36.39 43.58 21.04
C THR A 748 -36.36 42.65 22.26
N SER A 749 -35.20 42.62 22.90
CA SER A 749 -34.93 42.03 24.21
C SER A 749 -35.84 42.61 25.30
N ASP A 750 -36.38 41.76 26.17
CA ASP A 750 -36.44 42.02 27.61
C ASP A 750 -36.76 40.75 28.45
N ASN A 751 -35.85 40.51 29.40
CA ASN A 751 -35.92 39.93 30.75
C ASN A 751 -36.97 38.90 31.25
N ASN A 752 -36.40 37.95 32.01
CA ASN A 752 -36.81 37.38 33.30
C ASN A 752 -37.66 36.08 33.39
N HIS A 753 -37.01 35.10 34.06
CA HIS A 753 -37.50 34.09 35.01
C HIS A 753 -38.87 33.43 34.80
N LEU A 754 -38.88 32.10 34.66
CA LEU A 754 -39.45 31.18 35.68
C LEU A 754 -39.21 29.69 35.33
N THR A 755 -38.95 28.94 36.39
CA THR A 755 -38.83 27.49 36.52
C THR A 755 -40.09 26.71 36.12
N SER A 756 -39.95 25.53 35.52
CA SER A 756 -40.62 24.29 36.00
C SER A 756 -40.26 23.06 35.17
N GLN A 757 -40.20 21.95 35.90
CA GLN A 757 -40.01 20.57 35.47
C GLN A 757 -41.15 20.11 34.55
N HIS A 758 -40.87 19.31 33.52
CA HIS A 758 -41.73 18.18 33.18
C HIS A 758 -40.96 17.08 32.45
N SER A 759 -40.99 15.90 33.07
CA SER A 759 -40.60 14.59 32.57
C SER A 759 -41.52 14.11 31.43
N TRP A 760 -40.95 13.52 30.37
CA TRP A 760 -41.68 12.59 29.51
C TRP A 760 -40.83 11.37 29.16
N ARG A 761 -41.37 10.20 29.55
CA ARG A 761 -40.88 8.85 29.23
C ARG A 761 -41.25 8.46 27.79
N PRO A 762 -40.53 7.49 27.20
CA PRO A 762 -40.68 7.08 25.81
C PRO A 762 -41.87 6.13 25.61
N ARG A 763 -42.53 6.20 24.45
CA ARG A 763 -43.43 5.15 23.96
C ARG A 763 -42.85 4.52 22.70
N ASP A 764 -42.75 3.21 22.83
CA ASP A 764 -42.35 2.20 21.87
C ASP A 764 -43.51 1.85 20.90
N ARG A 765 -43.10 1.21 19.78
CA ARG A 765 -43.82 0.23 18.93
C ARG A 765 -44.60 0.70 17.69
N THR A 766 -43.95 0.49 16.54
CA THR A 766 -44.30 -0.44 15.42
C THR A 766 -45.76 -0.56 14.95
N ALA A 767 -46.00 -0.37 13.64
CA ALA A 767 -46.33 -1.45 12.69
C ALA A 767 -46.49 -0.97 11.22
N CYS A 768 -45.86 -1.72 10.31
CA CYS A 768 -46.16 -2.06 8.90
C CYS A 768 -46.95 -1.06 8.02
N LEU A 769 -46.46 -0.67 6.83
CA LEU A 769 -46.20 -1.50 5.65
C LEU A 769 -45.18 -0.81 4.72
#